data_AF-A0A3M7E472-F1
#
_entry.id   AF-A0A3M7E472-F1
#
_cell.length_a   1.000
_cell.length_b   1.000
_cell.length_c   1.000
_cell.angle_alpha   90.00
_cell.angle_beta   90.00
_cell.angle_gamma   90.00
#
_symmetry.space_group_name_H-M   'P 1'
#
loop_
_entity.id
_entity.type
_entity.pdbx_description
1 polymer ?
#
loop_
_entity_poly.entity_id
_entity_poly.type
_entity_poly.pdbx_seq_one_letter_code
_entity_poly.pdbx_strand_id
1 'polypeptide(L)'
;MGYDYALVHLTYTLPPALLLTAIYFPLTTRLDLYKLSFLITVAVLSTIPWDSYLIRTNIWSYPPNAVLGPTIWQIPIEEVFFFVIQTYNTTLLYLLFSKPVLHSVYLAKEDKATKDGKKWQYIKFAGQALFGLAVKKGIDYIRAEGPKTYLGLILVWASPFLFMLWSLAYQFLVRLPLTNTVLPIAVPTLYLWAVDTLALKRGTWVIEQGTKTGWELWPGLEAEEAIFFFLTNCLIVFGLVAFDNAVAILNTFPIHFRKVPALPSPALLVKALLLPAGTYDDDRILGLQQSVDRLRAKSRSFYLASSTFQGRLRIDLVILYSFCRVADDLIDNAASPAEAKTWVKKLRNFLDLSYGGDMKTEKGEIIRGSDKNRGAATLFAVQNFPQDAFLTLLLLPVDRLSKEPLTELLNGFEMDLSFTPTNPTGPIKSEPDLDLYGARVAGTVALLCIQLVLYHHPLPSGSPTSPAVEAQTKRLMAAGHHMGIALQYTNIARDLALDAVASPQPRCYLPPSWLKKEKLSPESFLSNLVACSSSHAQDPGFFQKKLGRLRGKLLERGFEFYRKSRDVVEELPREARAPMRVAVESYMQIARELRKEQGLVGNVGKVGKMGRATVPRWKRAWVAWRALVGPGSRGRGN
;
A
#
# COMPACT_ATOMS: atom_id res chain seq x y z
N MET A 1 16.70 -38.04 26.19
CA MET A 1 16.87 -38.18 24.72
C MET A 1 17.22 -36.80 24.19
N GLY A 2 18.16 -36.70 23.25
CA GLY A 2 18.70 -35.47 22.62
C GLY A 2 17.72 -34.57 21.87
N TYR A 3 16.51 -34.34 22.38
CA TYR A 3 15.43 -33.68 21.64
C TYR A 3 14.98 -32.35 22.25
N ASP A 4 15.58 -31.91 23.36
CA ASP A 4 15.08 -30.74 24.10
C ASP A 4 15.11 -29.46 23.24
N TYR A 5 16.19 -29.24 22.48
CA TYR A 5 16.26 -28.08 21.59
C TYR A 5 15.27 -28.19 20.42
N ALA A 6 15.16 -29.36 19.78
CA ALA A 6 14.16 -29.60 18.75
C ALA A 6 12.72 -29.37 19.26
N LEU A 7 12.44 -29.73 20.52
CA LEU A 7 11.14 -29.51 21.16
C LEU A 7 10.86 -28.03 21.40
N VAL A 8 11.88 -27.22 21.75
CA VAL A 8 11.76 -25.76 21.81
C VAL A 8 11.30 -25.22 20.45
N HIS A 9 11.88 -25.70 19.34
CA HIS A 9 11.46 -25.26 18.02
C HIS A 9 10.00 -25.61 17.70
N LEU A 10 9.62 -26.87 17.93
CA LEU A 10 8.27 -27.38 17.69
C LEU A 10 7.21 -26.63 18.51
N THR A 11 7.55 -26.25 19.74
CA THR A 11 6.62 -25.63 20.68
C THR A 11 6.53 -24.12 20.50
N TYR A 12 7.66 -23.45 20.24
CA TYR A 12 7.74 -21.99 20.36
C TYR A 12 8.09 -21.28 19.05
N THR A 13 8.93 -21.83 18.18
CA THR A 13 9.37 -21.08 16.97
C THR A 13 8.60 -21.44 15.70
N LEU A 14 8.18 -22.70 15.55
CA LEU A 14 7.42 -23.19 14.40
C LEU A 14 5.96 -22.72 14.41
N PRO A 15 5.21 -22.74 15.54
CA PRO A 15 3.83 -22.28 15.55
C PRO A 15 3.63 -20.82 15.09
N PRO A 16 4.41 -19.82 15.57
CA PRO A 16 4.29 -18.45 15.04
C PRO A 16 4.69 -18.38 13.55
N ALA A 17 5.67 -19.18 13.10
CA ALA A 17 6.04 -19.22 11.68
C ALA A 17 4.90 -19.70 10.80
N LEU A 18 4.24 -20.79 11.18
CA LEU A 18 3.07 -21.33 10.47
C LEU A 18 1.91 -20.32 10.46
N LEU A 19 1.64 -19.69 11.60
CA LEU A 19 0.58 -18.69 11.72
C LEU A 19 0.84 -17.46 10.85
N LEU A 20 2.04 -16.88 10.95
CA LEU A 20 2.45 -15.71 10.16
C LEU A 20 2.45 -16.04 8.66
N THR A 21 2.88 -17.25 8.29
CA THR A 21 2.82 -17.73 6.91
C THR A 21 1.39 -17.81 6.41
N ALA A 22 0.47 -18.41 7.17
CA ALA A 22 -0.93 -18.53 6.77
C ALA A 22 -1.62 -17.16 6.61
N ILE A 23 -1.30 -16.21 7.50
CA ILE A 23 -1.82 -14.83 7.43
C ILE A 23 -1.24 -14.10 6.21
N TYR A 24 0.07 -14.20 5.98
CA TYR A 24 0.77 -13.43 4.96
C TYR A 24 0.73 -14.04 3.55
N PHE A 25 0.51 -15.36 3.43
CA PHE A 25 0.50 -16.12 2.19
C PHE A 25 -0.20 -15.44 1.00
N PRO A 26 -1.45 -14.93 1.11
CA PRO A 26 -2.12 -14.30 -0.02
C PRO A 26 -1.54 -12.94 -0.44
N LEU A 27 -0.69 -12.34 0.40
CA LEU A 27 0.03 -11.10 0.13
C LEU A 27 1.44 -11.36 -0.41
N THR A 28 1.94 -12.60 -0.40
CA THR A 28 3.31 -12.92 -0.78
C THR A 28 3.62 -12.54 -2.23
N THR A 29 4.76 -11.90 -2.44
CA THR A 29 5.26 -11.58 -3.78
C THR A 29 6.68 -12.07 -3.99
N ARG A 30 7.14 -12.08 -5.25
CA ARG A 30 8.51 -12.50 -5.58
C ARG A 30 9.56 -11.65 -4.87
N LEU A 31 9.31 -10.35 -4.73
CA LEU A 31 10.21 -9.45 -4.02
C LEU A 31 10.26 -9.75 -2.52
N ASP A 32 9.11 -10.11 -1.92
CA ASP A 32 9.04 -10.48 -0.51
C ASP A 32 9.80 -11.79 -0.23
N LEU A 33 9.66 -12.79 -1.11
CA LEU A 33 10.45 -14.03 -1.05
C LEU A 33 11.94 -13.75 -1.23
N TYR A 34 12.31 -12.86 -2.16
CA TYR A 34 13.70 -12.48 -2.37
C TYR A 34 14.30 -11.78 -1.14
N LYS A 35 13.59 -10.84 -0.51
CA LYS A 35 14.00 -10.22 0.76
C LYS A 35 14.24 -11.25 1.85
N LEU A 36 13.28 -12.17 2.02
CA LEU A 36 13.35 -13.22 3.01
C LEU A 36 14.57 -14.13 2.80
N SER A 37 14.75 -14.67 1.59
CA SER A 37 15.90 -15.51 1.27
C SER A 37 17.22 -14.75 1.40
N PHE A 38 17.27 -13.49 0.99
CA PHE A 38 18.46 -12.63 1.11
C PHE A 38 18.84 -12.41 2.58
N LEU A 39 17.89 -12.05 3.43
CA LEU A 39 18.14 -11.84 4.86
C LEU A 39 18.53 -13.12 5.59
N ILE A 40 17.88 -14.26 5.31
CA ILE A 40 18.27 -15.56 5.88
C ILE A 40 19.71 -15.91 5.48
N THR A 41 20.07 -15.71 4.21
CA THR A 41 21.43 -15.97 3.73
C THR A 41 22.46 -15.11 4.44
N VAL A 42 22.20 -13.81 4.57
CA VAL A 42 23.09 -12.88 5.28
C VAL A 42 23.21 -13.27 6.75
N ALA A 43 22.09 -13.56 7.43
CA ALA A 43 22.07 -13.96 8.83
C ALA A 43 22.94 -15.20 9.05
N VAL A 44 22.66 -16.30 8.36
CA VAL A 44 23.40 -17.57 8.50
C VAL A 44 24.90 -17.39 8.22
N LEU A 45 25.27 -16.75 7.11
CA LEU A 45 26.68 -16.55 6.76
C LEU A 45 27.42 -15.65 7.75
N SER A 46 26.74 -14.66 8.31
CA SER A 46 27.33 -13.72 9.27
C SER A 46 27.43 -14.28 10.70
N THR A 47 26.53 -15.20 11.07
CA THR A 47 26.48 -15.75 12.43
C THR A 47 27.38 -16.98 12.59
N ILE A 48 27.50 -17.86 11.59
CA ILE A 48 28.30 -19.10 11.70
C ILE A 48 29.73 -18.87 12.22
N PRO A 49 30.53 -17.90 11.70
CA PRO A 49 31.89 -17.72 12.19
C PRO A 49 31.96 -17.26 13.65
N TRP A 50 31.03 -16.39 14.05
CA TRP A 50 30.94 -15.87 15.41
C TRP A 50 30.50 -16.93 16.39
N ASP A 51 29.47 -17.68 16.03
CA ASP A 51 28.88 -18.69 16.90
C ASP A 51 29.80 -19.90 17.09
N SER A 52 30.45 -20.34 16.00
CA SER A 52 31.50 -21.36 16.05
C SER A 52 32.66 -20.94 16.97
N TYR A 53 32.99 -19.65 17.02
CA TYR A 53 34.02 -19.13 17.92
C TYR A 53 33.59 -19.20 19.39
N LEU A 54 32.34 -18.85 19.71
CA LEU A 54 31.82 -18.95 21.08
C LEU A 54 31.88 -20.39 21.60
N ILE A 55 31.53 -21.36 20.76
CA ILE A 55 31.57 -22.78 21.12
C ILE A 55 33.02 -23.24 21.32
N ARG A 56 33.93 -22.91 20.40
CA ARG A 56 35.36 -23.29 20.51
C ARG A 56 36.06 -22.69 21.72
N THR A 57 35.60 -21.53 22.19
CA THR A 57 36.18 -20.85 23.35
C THR A 57 35.46 -21.20 24.65
N ASN A 58 34.53 -22.16 24.64
CA ASN A 58 33.74 -22.59 25.80
C ASN A 58 33.00 -21.42 26.47
N ILE A 59 32.61 -20.41 25.70
CA ILE A 59 31.73 -19.33 26.19
C ILE A 59 30.28 -19.83 26.15
N TRP A 60 29.97 -20.65 25.16
CA TRP A 60 28.68 -21.30 24.97
C TRP A 60 28.85 -22.80 24.81
N SER A 61 28.06 -23.59 25.53
CA SER A 61 28.05 -25.04 25.42
C SER A 61 26.63 -25.62 25.33
N TYR A 62 26.52 -26.77 24.67
CA TYR A 62 25.28 -27.54 24.55
C TYR A 62 25.46 -28.90 25.21
N PRO A 63 24.59 -29.27 26.17
CA PRO A 63 24.61 -30.62 26.73
C PRO A 63 24.42 -31.66 25.62
N PRO A 64 25.21 -32.76 25.58
CA PRO A 64 25.07 -33.80 24.56
C PRO A 64 23.67 -34.43 24.51
N ASN A 65 22.95 -34.36 25.64
CA ASN A 65 21.61 -34.91 25.81
C ASN A 65 20.50 -33.92 25.40
N ALA A 66 20.83 -32.70 24.98
CA ALA A 66 19.86 -31.66 24.59
C ALA A 66 19.74 -31.48 23.06
N VAL A 67 20.74 -31.95 22.30
CA VAL A 67 20.85 -31.79 20.84
C VAL A 67 20.82 -33.13 20.09
N LEU A 68 20.41 -33.09 18.82
CA LEU A 68 20.20 -34.22 17.92
C LEU A 68 21.51 -34.88 17.46
N GLY A 69 22.63 -34.17 17.55
CA GLY A 69 23.97 -34.68 17.23
C GLY A 69 24.65 -34.07 16.00
N PRO A 70 23.98 -33.85 14.84
CA PRO A 70 24.63 -33.21 13.68
C PRO A 70 25.06 -31.77 13.96
N THR A 71 26.27 -31.41 13.53
CA THR A 71 26.81 -30.04 13.68
C THR A 71 27.34 -29.48 12.37
N ILE A 72 27.33 -28.15 12.23
CA ILE A 72 27.96 -27.39 11.17
C ILE A 72 29.00 -26.50 11.82
N TRP A 73 30.30 -26.75 11.57
CA TRP A 73 31.39 -26.03 12.26
C TRP A 73 31.26 -26.05 13.80
N GLN A 74 30.86 -27.18 14.38
CA GLN A 74 30.57 -27.39 15.82
C GLN A 74 29.26 -26.80 16.34
N ILE A 75 28.52 -26.06 15.52
CA ILE A 75 27.22 -25.51 15.87
C ILE A 75 26.15 -26.59 15.65
N PRO A 76 25.31 -26.95 16.64
CA PRO A 76 24.18 -27.86 16.45
C PRO A 76 23.26 -27.43 15.31
N ILE A 77 22.71 -28.38 14.55
CA ILE A 77 21.82 -28.05 13.43
C ILE A 77 20.57 -27.28 13.87
N GLU A 78 20.13 -27.49 15.11
CA GLU A 78 19.03 -26.78 15.75
C GLU A 78 19.35 -25.29 15.93
N GLU A 79 20.58 -24.95 16.34
CA GLU A 79 21.02 -23.56 16.46
C GLU A 79 21.09 -22.90 15.06
N VAL A 80 21.60 -23.61 14.06
CA VAL A 80 21.56 -23.10 12.67
C VAL A 80 20.12 -22.88 12.20
N PHE A 81 19.21 -23.78 12.57
CA PHE A 81 17.78 -23.63 12.30
C PHE A 81 17.18 -22.45 13.08
N PHE A 82 17.65 -22.17 14.31
CA PHE A 82 17.27 -21.00 15.08
C PHE A 82 17.54 -19.70 14.32
N PHE A 83 18.74 -19.55 13.73
CA PHE A 83 19.09 -18.39 12.90
C PHE A 83 18.07 -18.18 11.76
N VAL A 84 17.67 -19.27 11.12
CA VAL A 84 16.73 -19.27 10.00
C VAL A 84 15.32 -18.91 10.49
N ILE A 85 14.80 -19.59 11.51
CA ILE A 85 13.41 -19.44 11.97
C ILE A 85 13.17 -18.10 12.67
N GLN A 86 14.15 -17.58 13.41
CA GLN A 86 14.08 -16.22 13.96
C GLN A 86 14.00 -15.19 12.82
N THR A 87 14.95 -15.26 11.87
CA THR A 87 14.98 -14.36 10.71
C THR A 87 13.68 -14.44 9.92
N TYR A 88 13.15 -15.64 9.73
CA TYR A 88 11.87 -15.88 9.06
C TYR A 88 10.69 -15.21 9.76
N ASN A 89 10.51 -15.46 11.06
CA ASN A 89 9.42 -14.91 11.87
C ASN A 89 9.45 -13.39 11.90
N THR A 90 10.62 -12.81 12.22
CA THR A 90 10.81 -11.36 12.27
C THR A 90 10.59 -10.71 10.91
N THR A 91 11.05 -11.35 9.82
CA THR A 91 10.80 -10.86 8.46
C THR A 91 9.32 -10.91 8.08
N LEU A 92 8.60 -12.00 8.34
CA LEU A 92 7.17 -12.07 8.05
C LEU A 92 6.37 -11.03 8.83
N LEU A 93 6.70 -10.82 10.11
CA LEU A 93 6.07 -9.81 10.94
C LEU A 93 6.32 -8.40 10.39
N TYR A 94 7.58 -8.10 10.02
CA TYR A 94 7.94 -6.84 9.35
C TYR A 94 7.14 -6.64 8.06
N LEU A 95 7.09 -7.67 7.20
CA LEU A 95 6.40 -7.61 5.92
C LEU A 95 4.89 -7.38 6.08
N LEU A 96 4.27 -7.98 7.12
CA LEU A 96 2.86 -7.79 7.44
C LEU A 96 2.54 -6.32 7.77
N PHE A 97 3.35 -5.69 8.63
CA PHE A 97 3.17 -4.28 8.99
C PHE A 97 3.61 -3.31 7.89
N SER A 98 4.54 -3.71 7.03
CA SER A 98 5.05 -2.87 5.95
C SER A 98 4.20 -2.90 4.68
N LYS A 99 3.37 -3.94 4.47
CA LYS A 99 2.52 -4.05 3.24
C LYS A 99 1.62 -2.83 2.99
N PRO A 100 0.90 -2.29 4.00
CA PRO A 100 0.05 -1.10 3.81
C PRO A 100 0.82 0.17 3.44
N VAL A 101 2.11 0.24 3.75
CA VAL A 101 2.91 1.46 3.64
C VAL A 101 3.44 1.63 2.21
N LEU A 102 3.23 2.84 1.64
CA LEU A 102 3.90 3.23 0.40
C LEU A 102 5.23 3.88 0.75
N HIS A 103 6.30 3.09 0.75
CA HIS A 103 7.66 3.49 1.15
C HIS A 103 8.16 4.79 0.51
N SER A 104 7.81 5.07 -0.75
CA SER A 104 8.18 6.29 -1.48
C SER A 104 7.85 7.61 -0.75
N VAL A 105 6.77 7.64 0.04
CA VAL A 105 6.35 8.89 0.72
C VAL A 105 7.19 9.22 1.96
N TYR A 106 8.04 8.28 2.40
CA TYR A 106 8.90 8.44 3.56
C TYR A 106 10.34 8.82 3.21
N LEU A 107 10.67 8.92 1.92
CA LEU A 107 11.93 9.49 1.46
C LEU A 107 11.99 10.98 1.84
N ALA A 108 13.20 11.47 2.08
CA ALA A 108 13.43 12.84 2.51
C ALA A 108 14.66 13.42 1.84
N LYS A 109 14.54 14.63 1.31
CA LYS A 109 15.68 15.38 0.79
C LYS A 109 16.55 15.88 1.94
N GLU A 110 17.86 15.80 1.78
CA GLU A 110 18.81 16.40 2.72
C GLU A 110 19.40 17.68 2.13
N ASP A 111 18.80 18.83 2.46
CA ASP A 111 19.35 20.12 2.08
C ASP A 111 20.23 20.70 3.18
N LYS A 112 21.55 20.62 2.99
CA LYS A 112 22.57 21.09 3.94
C LYS A 112 22.44 22.57 4.30
N ALA A 113 21.81 23.39 3.45
CA ALA A 113 21.59 24.81 3.71
C ALA A 113 20.45 25.07 4.71
N THR A 114 19.53 24.12 4.87
CA THR A 114 18.33 24.26 5.72
C THR A 114 18.56 23.76 7.14
N LYS A 115 17.78 24.29 8.10
CA LYS A 115 17.77 23.79 9.50
C LYS A 115 17.39 22.30 9.54
N ASP A 116 16.45 21.87 8.70
CA ASP A 116 16.00 20.47 8.63
C ASP A 116 17.06 19.54 8.06
N GLY A 117 17.85 19.98 7.07
CA GLY A 117 18.98 19.18 6.59
C GLY A 117 20.08 19.01 7.63
N LYS A 118 20.40 20.06 8.40
CA LYS A 118 21.35 19.95 9.53
C LYS A 118 20.89 18.94 10.59
N LYS A 119 19.58 18.88 10.87
CA LYS A 119 18.99 17.89 11.78
C LYS A 119 19.31 16.45 11.34
N TRP A 120 19.25 16.16 10.04
CA TRP A 120 19.58 14.82 9.52
C TRP A 120 21.04 14.44 9.76
N GLN A 121 21.97 15.39 9.66
CA GLN A 121 23.39 15.13 9.93
C GLN A 121 23.63 14.78 11.40
N TYR A 122 22.99 15.49 12.33
CA TYR A 122 23.08 15.17 13.76
C TYR A 122 22.49 13.80 14.08
N ILE A 123 21.34 13.44 13.51
CA ILE A 123 20.73 12.12 13.70
C ILE A 123 21.66 11.02 13.16
N LYS A 124 22.20 11.22 11.96
CA LYS A 124 23.16 10.28 11.36
C LYS A 124 24.38 10.08 12.26
N PHE A 125 25.01 11.18 12.66
CA PHE A 125 26.20 11.16 13.50
C PHE A 125 25.92 10.56 14.88
N ALA A 126 24.78 10.86 15.50
CA ALA A 126 24.41 10.31 16.80
C ALA A 126 24.34 8.78 16.79
N GLY A 127 23.69 8.17 15.78
CA GLY A 127 23.66 6.72 15.66
C GLY A 127 25.01 6.11 15.27
N GLN A 128 25.79 6.80 14.42
CA GLN A 128 27.17 6.38 14.12
C GLN A 128 28.05 6.38 15.37
N ALA A 129 27.97 7.43 16.20
CA ALA A 129 28.69 7.52 17.46
C ALA A 129 28.23 6.44 18.43
N LEU A 130 26.91 6.21 18.56
CA LEU A 130 26.35 5.14 19.40
C LEU A 130 26.94 3.77 19.04
N PHE A 131 26.85 3.36 17.77
CA PHE A 131 27.35 2.05 17.35
C PHE A 131 28.87 1.98 17.31
N GLY A 132 29.56 3.06 16.98
CA GLY A 132 31.02 3.13 17.04
C GLY A 132 31.55 3.00 18.47
N LEU A 133 30.89 3.63 19.44
CA LEU A 133 31.20 3.47 20.86
C LEU A 133 30.86 2.05 21.36
N ALA A 134 29.78 1.45 20.87
CA ALA A 134 29.44 0.07 21.19
C ALA A 134 30.50 -0.93 20.69
N VAL A 135 31.02 -0.75 19.45
CA VAL A 135 32.16 -1.54 18.93
C VAL A 135 33.38 -1.35 19.81
N LYS A 136 33.75 -0.09 20.13
CA LYS A 136 34.90 0.20 21.00
C LYS A 136 34.76 -0.49 22.36
N LYS A 137 33.61 -0.37 23.01
CA LYS A 137 33.33 -1.01 24.29
C LYS A 137 33.36 -2.53 24.20
N GLY A 138 32.87 -3.10 23.10
CA GLY A 138 32.97 -4.53 22.87
C GLY A 138 34.41 -5.02 22.80
N ILE A 139 35.28 -4.29 22.09
CA ILE A 139 36.72 -4.58 22.03
C ILE A 139 37.37 -4.45 23.42
N ASP A 140 37.05 -3.38 24.16
CA ASP A 140 37.57 -3.16 25.52
C ASP A 140 37.19 -4.34 26.45
N TYR A 141 35.96 -4.86 26.34
CA TYR A 141 35.50 -6.00 27.14
C TYR A 141 36.18 -7.31 26.78
N ILE A 142 36.39 -7.57 25.48
CA ILE A 142 37.11 -8.77 25.02
C ILE A 142 38.56 -8.75 25.50
N ARG A 143 39.23 -7.59 25.41
CA ARG A 143 40.64 -7.43 25.84
C ARG A 143 40.83 -7.55 27.36
N ALA A 144 39.78 -7.30 28.13
CA ALA A 144 39.84 -7.44 29.58
C ALA A 144 39.76 -8.90 30.04
N GLU A 145 39.40 -9.84 29.14
CA GLU A 145 39.33 -11.29 29.40
C GLU A 145 38.59 -11.65 30.70
N GLY A 146 37.47 -10.98 30.97
CA GLY A 146 36.75 -11.08 32.24
C GLY A 146 35.24 -11.29 32.09
N PRO A 147 34.44 -10.93 33.11
CA PRO A 147 32.99 -11.19 33.15
C PRO A 147 32.16 -10.35 32.17
N LYS A 148 32.78 -9.74 31.16
CA LYS A 148 32.08 -9.01 30.09
C LYS A 148 32.47 -9.51 28.71
N THR A 149 33.28 -10.55 28.61
CA THR A 149 33.76 -11.09 27.34
C THR A 149 32.60 -11.48 26.43
N TYR A 150 31.57 -12.14 26.97
CA TYR A 150 30.42 -12.54 26.15
C TYR A 150 29.65 -11.33 25.59
N LEU A 151 29.32 -10.36 26.45
CA LEU A 151 28.74 -9.09 26.02
C LEU A 151 29.60 -8.38 24.98
N GLY A 152 30.93 -8.40 25.16
CA GLY A 152 31.88 -7.81 24.23
C GLY A 152 31.82 -8.43 22.84
N LEU A 153 31.73 -9.76 22.77
CA LEU A 153 31.61 -10.52 21.52
C LEU A 153 30.27 -10.24 20.81
N ILE A 154 29.17 -10.11 21.53
CA ILE A 154 27.87 -9.68 20.97
C ILE A 154 28.02 -8.30 20.32
N LEU A 155 28.60 -7.34 21.04
CA LEU A 155 28.73 -5.96 20.58
C LEU A 155 29.65 -5.83 19.36
N VAL A 156 30.80 -6.51 19.33
CA VAL A 156 31.73 -6.48 18.19
C VAL A 156 31.14 -7.14 16.96
N TRP A 157 30.28 -8.15 17.11
CA TRP A 157 29.60 -8.79 16.00
C TRP A 157 28.45 -7.93 15.44
N ALA A 158 27.51 -7.50 16.27
CA ALA A 158 26.30 -6.83 15.81
C ALA A 158 26.51 -5.35 15.43
N SER A 159 27.28 -4.61 16.23
CA SER A 159 27.36 -3.14 16.10
C SER A 159 27.97 -2.64 14.79
N PRO A 160 28.96 -3.31 14.14
CA PRO A 160 29.44 -2.89 12.82
C PRO A 160 28.37 -2.94 11.73
N PHE A 161 27.53 -3.98 11.73
CA PHE A 161 26.40 -4.05 10.79
C PHE A 161 25.37 -2.96 11.08
N LEU A 162 25.03 -2.73 12.34
CA LEU A 162 24.09 -1.65 12.73
C LEU A 162 24.65 -0.27 12.38
N PHE A 163 25.95 -0.03 12.56
CA PHE A 163 26.62 1.19 12.14
C PHE A 163 26.48 1.42 10.63
N MET A 164 26.75 0.38 9.82
CA MET A 164 26.62 0.45 8.37
C MET A 164 25.16 0.68 7.95
N LEU A 165 24.23 -0.10 8.47
CA LEU A 165 22.81 -0.01 8.13
C LEU A 165 22.20 1.34 8.54
N TRP A 166 22.56 1.85 9.72
CA TRP A 166 22.19 3.21 10.15
C TRP A 166 22.76 4.26 9.18
N SER A 167 24.04 4.16 8.84
CA SER A 167 24.70 5.12 7.95
C SER A 167 24.04 5.21 6.58
N LEU A 168 23.48 4.10 6.08
CA LEU A 168 22.81 4.00 4.78
C LEU A 168 21.30 4.32 4.83
N ALA A 169 20.63 4.09 5.96
CA ALA A 169 19.16 4.12 6.02
C ALA A 169 18.56 4.93 7.20
N TYR A 170 19.34 5.70 7.95
CA TYR A 170 18.88 6.44 9.14
C TYR A 170 17.62 7.30 8.90
N GLN A 171 17.52 8.03 7.78
CA GLN A 171 16.35 8.85 7.48
C GLN A 171 15.10 7.98 7.38
N PHE A 172 15.23 6.83 6.71
CA PHE A 172 14.14 5.91 6.48
C PHE A 172 13.73 5.19 7.77
N LEU A 173 14.71 4.74 8.56
CA LEU A 173 14.50 4.15 9.89
C LEU A 173 13.74 5.08 10.83
N VAL A 174 14.07 6.38 10.84
CA VAL A 174 13.44 7.37 11.73
C VAL A 174 12.06 7.81 11.21
N ARG A 175 11.86 7.89 9.88
CA ARG A 175 10.61 8.40 9.31
C ARG A 175 9.52 7.34 9.18
N LEU A 176 9.87 6.07 9.04
CA LEU A 176 8.88 5.00 8.94
C LEU A 176 8.00 4.93 10.19
N PRO A 177 6.73 4.53 10.05
CA PRO A 177 5.86 4.33 11.20
C PRO A 177 6.48 3.34 12.21
N LEU A 178 6.29 3.59 13.51
CA LEU A 178 6.79 2.70 14.56
C LEU A 178 6.24 1.26 14.45
N THR A 179 5.10 1.09 13.79
CA THR A 179 4.55 -0.23 13.45
C THR A 179 5.44 -1.04 12.52
N ASN A 180 6.31 -0.39 11.74
CA ASN A 180 7.20 -1.02 10.77
C ASN A 180 8.61 -1.23 11.33
N THR A 181 9.01 -0.45 12.33
CA THR A 181 10.36 -0.48 12.90
C THR A 181 10.36 -1.06 14.31
N VAL A 182 9.67 -0.41 15.24
CA VAL A 182 9.68 -0.81 16.66
C VAL A 182 8.90 -2.10 16.90
N LEU A 183 7.69 -2.27 16.35
CA LEU A 183 6.90 -3.49 16.61
C LEU A 183 7.57 -4.78 16.10
N PRO A 184 8.13 -4.83 14.88
CA PRO A 184 8.84 -6.01 14.40
C PRO A 184 10.14 -6.29 15.15
N ILE A 185 10.68 -5.33 15.91
CA ILE A 185 11.80 -5.57 16.83
C ILE A 185 11.27 -6.07 18.17
N ALA A 186 10.38 -5.29 18.79
CA ALA A 186 9.94 -5.51 20.17
C ALA A 186 9.16 -6.81 20.36
N VAL A 187 8.23 -7.14 19.44
CA VAL A 187 7.39 -8.34 19.58
C VAL A 187 8.22 -9.63 19.57
N PRO A 188 9.07 -9.92 18.56
CA PRO A 188 9.89 -11.13 18.59
C PRO A 188 10.96 -11.08 19.69
N THR A 189 11.48 -9.90 20.04
CA THR A 189 12.44 -9.78 21.15
C THR A 189 11.82 -10.22 22.48
N LEU A 190 10.68 -9.62 22.86
CA LEU A 190 9.97 -9.96 24.10
C LEU A 190 9.49 -11.42 24.11
N TYR A 191 9.09 -11.93 22.95
CA TYR A 191 8.71 -13.33 22.80
C TYR A 191 9.91 -14.26 23.05
N LEU A 192 11.05 -13.98 22.42
CA LEU A 192 12.26 -14.80 22.56
C LEU A 192 12.85 -14.70 23.97
N TRP A 193 12.78 -13.55 24.63
CA TRP A 193 13.14 -13.43 26.06
C TRP A 193 12.36 -14.41 26.94
N ALA A 194 11.04 -14.55 26.69
CA ALA A 194 10.21 -15.51 27.42
C ALA A 194 10.57 -16.97 27.08
N VAL A 195 10.82 -17.27 25.81
CA VAL A 195 11.21 -18.62 25.35
C VAL A 195 12.57 -19.02 25.93
N ASP A 196 13.55 -18.12 25.88
CA ASP A 196 14.90 -18.34 26.40
C ASP A 196 14.89 -18.58 27.92
N THR A 197 14.15 -17.76 28.67
CA THR A 197 13.96 -17.98 30.12
C THR A 197 13.42 -19.38 30.42
N LEU A 198 12.52 -19.90 29.58
CA LEU A 198 11.96 -21.25 29.74
C LEU A 198 12.97 -22.34 29.33
N ALA A 199 13.77 -22.10 28.31
CA ALA A 199 14.77 -23.05 27.82
C ALA A 199 15.99 -23.16 28.74
N LEU A 200 16.47 -22.05 29.30
CA LEU A 200 17.53 -22.00 30.31
C LEU A 200 17.10 -22.71 31.59
N LYS A 201 15.86 -22.51 32.05
CA LYS A 201 15.30 -23.25 33.20
C LYS A 201 15.24 -24.77 32.98
N ARG A 202 15.24 -25.23 31.74
CA ARG A 202 15.27 -26.64 31.36
C ARG A 202 16.69 -27.17 31.11
N GLY A 203 17.71 -26.31 31.16
CA GLY A 203 19.11 -26.68 30.91
C GLY A 203 19.39 -27.02 29.44
N THR A 204 18.66 -26.43 28.50
CA THR A 204 18.78 -26.75 27.06
C THR A 204 20.13 -26.30 26.48
N TRP A 205 20.69 -25.21 27.00
CA TRP A 205 22.05 -24.71 26.75
C TRP A 205 22.57 -24.01 28.01
N VAL A 206 23.90 -23.88 28.11
CA VAL A 206 24.58 -23.31 29.27
C VAL A 206 25.58 -22.23 28.83
N ILE A 207 25.57 -21.11 29.56
CA ILE A 207 26.53 -20.01 29.41
C ILE A 207 27.52 -20.09 30.58
N GLU A 208 28.80 -20.11 30.23
CA GLU A 208 29.85 -20.48 31.15
C GLU A 208 30.12 -19.42 32.23
N GLN A 209 30.34 -19.88 33.47
CA GLN A 209 30.58 -19.01 34.62
C GLN A 209 31.93 -18.29 34.45
N GLY A 210 31.94 -16.96 34.62
CA GLY A 210 33.15 -16.14 34.55
C GLY A 210 33.30 -15.27 33.31
N THR A 211 32.50 -15.48 32.26
CA THR A 211 32.50 -14.68 31.02
C THR A 211 31.30 -13.71 30.92
N LYS A 212 30.32 -13.87 31.81
CA LYS A 212 29.07 -13.10 31.91
C LYS A 212 29.05 -12.12 33.10
N THR A 213 28.27 -11.06 32.97
CA THR A 213 28.22 -9.93 33.92
C THR A 213 27.57 -10.30 35.25
N GLY A 214 26.74 -11.34 35.24
CA GLY A 214 25.90 -11.74 36.38
C GLY A 214 24.66 -10.85 36.56
N TRP A 215 24.35 -9.97 35.59
CA TRP A 215 23.14 -9.16 35.63
C TRP A 215 21.99 -9.92 34.97
N GLU A 216 20.87 -10.03 35.68
CA GLU A 216 19.64 -10.60 35.16
C GLU A 216 18.58 -9.50 35.01
N LEU A 217 17.88 -9.49 33.87
CA LEU A 217 16.77 -8.55 33.66
C LEU A 217 15.55 -8.97 34.49
N TRP A 218 15.35 -10.28 34.61
CA TRP A 218 14.45 -10.95 35.56
C TRP A 218 14.97 -12.37 35.85
N PRO A 219 14.43 -13.07 36.87
CA PRO A 219 14.96 -14.38 37.27
C PRO A 219 15.04 -15.40 36.11
N GLY A 220 16.26 -15.73 35.72
CA GLY A 220 16.57 -16.67 34.63
C GLY A 220 16.66 -16.07 33.21
N LEU A 221 16.73 -14.73 33.07
CA LEU A 221 17.07 -14.05 31.82
C LEU A 221 18.29 -13.15 32.03
N GLU A 222 19.43 -13.58 31.50
CA GLU A 222 20.67 -12.83 31.57
C GLU A 222 20.62 -11.58 30.68
N ALA A 223 21.30 -10.51 31.10
CA ALA A 223 21.33 -9.24 30.36
C ALA A 223 21.94 -9.41 28.96
N GLU A 224 22.96 -10.27 28.82
CA GLU A 224 23.61 -10.60 27.56
C GLU A 224 22.64 -11.22 26.57
N GLU A 225 21.85 -12.23 26.98
CA GLU A 225 20.83 -12.86 26.15
C GLU A 225 19.72 -11.87 25.76
N ALA A 226 19.30 -11.04 26.72
CA ALA A 226 18.31 -10.01 26.44
C ALA A 226 18.79 -9.03 25.35
N ILE A 227 20.06 -8.60 25.44
CA ILE A 227 20.73 -7.75 24.46
C ILE A 227 20.92 -8.49 23.13
N PHE A 228 21.30 -9.76 23.15
CA PHE A 228 21.49 -10.59 21.96
C PHE A 228 20.20 -10.68 21.13
N PHE A 229 19.07 -11.08 21.74
CA PHE A 229 17.78 -11.14 21.03
C PHE A 229 17.29 -9.77 20.56
N PHE A 230 17.57 -8.71 21.32
CA PHE A 230 17.23 -7.36 20.89
C PHE A 230 18.04 -6.94 19.66
N LEU A 231 19.37 -7.10 19.70
CA LEU A 231 20.27 -6.69 18.62
C LEU A 231 20.08 -7.54 17.36
N THR A 232 19.86 -8.85 17.48
CA THR A 232 19.56 -9.73 16.33
C THR A 232 18.27 -9.29 15.62
N ASN A 233 17.20 -8.99 16.37
CA ASN A 233 15.98 -8.44 15.77
C ASN A 233 16.17 -7.04 15.19
N CYS A 234 17.02 -6.19 15.80
CA CYS A 234 17.42 -4.91 15.21
C CYS A 234 18.15 -5.10 13.87
N LEU A 235 19.09 -6.04 13.79
CA LEU A 235 19.83 -6.34 12.56
C LEU A 235 18.89 -6.75 11.42
N ILE A 236 17.97 -7.67 11.70
CA ILE A 236 16.98 -8.14 10.72
C ILE A 236 16.12 -6.97 10.24
N VAL A 237 15.54 -6.20 11.15
CA VAL A 237 14.64 -5.09 10.79
C VAL A 237 15.39 -3.95 10.11
N PHE A 238 16.59 -3.59 10.55
CA PHE A 238 17.39 -2.56 9.91
C PHE A 238 17.83 -2.99 8.50
N GLY A 239 18.17 -4.26 8.32
CA GLY A 239 18.46 -4.84 7.00
C GLY A 239 17.26 -4.77 6.06
N LEU A 240 16.07 -5.12 6.54
CA LEU A 240 14.82 -5.01 5.78
C LEU A 240 14.47 -3.56 5.44
N VAL A 241 14.62 -2.64 6.39
CA VAL A 241 14.40 -1.20 6.17
C VAL A 241 15.38 -0.63 5.15
N ALA A 242 16.66 -1.02 5.20
CA ALA A 242 17.64 -0.63 4.20
C ALA A 242 17.29 -1.17 2.81
N PHE A 243 16.81 -2.42 2.73
CA PHE A 243 16.32 -2.99 1.47
C PHE A 243 15.11 -2.19 0.93
N ASP A 244 14.11 -1.93 1.78
CA ASP A 244 12.92 -1.17 1.37
C ASP A 244 13.23 0.29 1.02
N ASN A 245 14.20 0.91 1.69
CA ASN A 245 14.72 2.23 1.33
C ASN A 245 15.30 2.21 -0.10
N ALA A 246 16.16 1.24 -0.40
CA ALA A 246 16.75 1.08 -1.73
C ALA A 246 15.67 0.90 -2.81
N VAL A 247 14.70 0.01 -2.58
CA VAL A 247 13.57 -0.22 -3.49
C VAL A 247 12.69 1.02 -3.64
N ALA A 248 12.48 1.79 -2.56
CA ALA A 248 11.74 3.05 -2.61
C ALA A 248 12.45 4.06 -3.51
N ILE A 249 13.77 4.21 -3.37
CA ILE A 249 14.59 5.11 -4.19
C ILE A 249 14.51 4.70 -5.68
N LEU A 250 14.70 3.41 -5.98
CA LEU A 250 14.61 2.87 -7.35
C LEU A 250 13.25 3.15 -8.00
N ASN A 251 12.16 2.99 -7.25
CA ASN A 251 10.81 3.21 -7.78
C ASN A 251 10.43 4.68 -7.86
N THR A 252 10.92 5.51 -6.94
CA THR A 252 10.51 6.92 -6.82
C THR A 252 11.22 7.80 -7.84
N PHE A 253 12.45 7.51 -8.25
CA PHE A 253 13.19 8.41 -9.15
C PHE A 253 13.51 7.79 -10.53
N PRO A 254 12.55 7.79 -11.48
CA PRO A 254 12.77 7.32 -12.86
C PRO A 254 13.91 8.02 -13.61
N ILE A 255 14.24 9.26 -13.24
CA ILE A 255 15.32 10.04 -13.85
C ILE A 255 16.68 9.36 -13.59
N HIS A 256 16.91 8.91 -12.36
CA HIS A 256 18.14 8.19 -11.97
C HIS A 256 18.08 6.71 -12.34
N PHE A 257 16.88 6.11 -12.26
CA PHE A 257 16.68 4.68 -12.47
C PHE A 257 15.59 4.45 -13.51
N ARG A 258 15.91 4.50 -14.80
CA ARG A 258 14.86 4.40 -15.86
C ARG A 258 14.12 3.06 -15.82
N LYS A 259 14.85 1.95 -15.74
CA LYS A 259 14.30 0.59 -15.65
C LYS A 259 14.63 -0.01 -14.28
N VAL A 260 13.65 -0.63 -13.64
CA VAL A 260 13.82 -1.32 -12.36
C VAL A 260 13.41 -2.78 -12.58
N PRO A 261 14.33 -3.74 -12.43
CA PRO A 261 13.98 -5.16 -12.53
C PRO A 261 13.05 -5.56 -11.38
N ALA A 262 12.24 -6.60 -11.59
CA ALA A 262 11.35 -7.13 -10.55
C ALA A 262 12.13 -7.59 -9.30
N LEU A 263 13.34 -8.11 -9.50
CA LEU A 263 14.28 -8.51 -8.46
C LEU A 263 15.59 -7.72 -8.66
N PRO A 264 15.79 -6.59 -7.96
CA PRO A 264 17.02 -5.79 -8.07
C PRO A 264 18.22 -6.55 -7.50
N SER A 265 19.37 -6.46 -8.17
CA SER A 265 20.61 -7.04 -7.67
C SER A 265 21.13 -6.30 -6.43
N PRO A 266 21.92 -6.96 -5.56
CA PRO A 266 22.52 -6.29 -4.40
C PRO A 266 23.33 -5.05 -4.78
N ALA A 267 24.07 -5.09 -5.89
CA ALA A 267 24.82 -3.93 -6.40
C ALA A 267 23.91 -2.75 -6.78
N LEU A 268 22.74 -3.03 -7.37
CA LEU A 268 21.76 -2.00 -7.69
C LEU A 268 21.11 -1.41 -6.44
N LEU A 269 20.83 -2.23 -5.42
CA LEU A 269 20.32 -1.78 -4.13
C LEU A 269 21.33 -0.86 -3.42
N VAL A 270 22.61 -1.23 -3.39
CA VAL A 270 23.68 -0.38 -2.85
C VAL A 270 23.81 0.92 -3.63
N LYS A 271 23.77 0.87 -4.97
CA LYS A 271 23.78 2.07 -5.82
C LYS A 271 22.62 3.02 -5.48
N ALA A 272 21.45 2.48 -5.17
CA ALA A 272 20.31 3.28 -4.75
C ALA A 272 20.54 3.93 -3.37
N LEU A 273 21.04 3.19 -2.38
CA LEU A 273 21.33 3.70 -1.04
C LEU A 273 22.44 4.76 -1.01
N LEU A 274 23.35 4.72 -1.97
CA LEU A 274 24.43 5.71 -2.12
C LEU A 274 24.03 6.93 -2.95
N LEU A 275 22.80 7.00 -3.48
CA LEU A 275 22.30 8.21 -4.14
C LEU A 275 22.22 9.34 -3.10
N PRO A 276 22.89 10.49 -3.30
CA PRO A 276 22.88 11.55 -2.32
C PRO A 276 21.46 12.09 -2.09
N ALA A 277 20.99 12.08 -0.84
CA ALA A 277 19.66 12.57 -0.49
C ALA A 277 19.43 14.04 -0.86
N GLY A 278 20.48 14.84 -1.04
CA GLY A 278 20.38 16.22 -1.54
C GLY A 278 19.91 16.34 -3.00
N THR A 279 20.02 15.26 -3.80
CA THR A 279 19.56 15.25 -5.21
C THR A 279 18.13 14.71 -5.35
N TYR A 280 17.43 14.43 -4.25
CA TYR A 280 16.05 13.95 -4.32
C TYR A 280 15.12 15.06 -4.83
N ASP A 281 14.20 14.66 -5.70
CA ASP A 281 13.09 15.49 -6.19
C ASP A 281 12.03 15.59 -5.07
N ASP A 282 12.08 16.70 -4.33
CA ASP A 282 11.19 17.04 -3.23
C ASP A 282 9.75 17.27 -3.67
N ASP A 283 9.53 17.90 -4.83
CA ASP A 283 8.21 18.10 -5.41
C ASP A 283 7.51 16.77 -5.71
N ARG A 284 8.27 15.79 -6.25
CA ARG A 284 7.74 14.44 -6.46
C ARG A 284 7.42 13.73 -5.16
N ILE A 285 8.27 13.81 -4.14
CA ILE A 285 7.98 13.22 -2.82
C ILE A 285 6.72 13.84 -2.23
N LEU A 286 6.61 15.16 -2.25
CA LEU A 286 5.47 15.91 -1.71
C LEU A 286 4.17 15.58 -2.46
N GLY A 287 4.20 15.55 -3.80
CA GLY A 287 3.03 15.17 -4.60
C GLY A 287 2.58 13.72 -4.36
N LEU A 288 3.51 12.80 -4.06
CA LEU A 288 3.18 11.44 -3.64
C LEU A 288 2.55 11.40 -2.24
N GLN A 289 3.06 12.18 -1.29
CA GLN A 289 2.47 12.32 0.05
C GLN A 289 1.03 12.83 -0.05
N GLN A 290 0.80 13.94 -0.76
CA GLN A 290 -0.52 14.50 -1.03
C GLN A 290 -1.46 13.47 -1.67
N SER A 291 -0.96 12.69 -2.63
CA SER A 291 -1.76 11.66 -3.31
C SER A 291 -2.18 10.52 -2.38
N VAL A 292 -1.29 10.06 -1.51
CA VAL A 292 -1.60 9.02 -0.51
C VAL A 292 -2.57 9.54 0.54
N ASP A 293 -2.38 10.76 1.03
CA ASP A 293 -3.25 11.36 2.04
C ASP A 293 -4.66 11.60 1.49
N ARG A 294 -4.78 12.07 0.25
CA ARG A 294 -6.05 12.19 -0.47
C ARG A 294 -6.75 10.83 -0.62
N LEU A 295 -6.02 9.79 -1.04
CA LEU A 295 -6.57 8.43 -1.15
C LEU A 295 -7.08 7.92 0.22
N ARG A 296 -6.27 8.07 1.28
CA ARG A 296 -6.62 7.64 2.64
C ARG A 296 -7.85 8.37 3.17
N ALA A 297 -7.96 9.67 2.92
CA ALA A 297 -9.07 10.50 3.38
C ALA A 297 -10.37 10.21 2.62
N LYS A 298 -10.30 10.03 1.30
CA LYS A 298 -11.48 9.97 0.42
C LYS A 298 -12.01 8.56 0.23
N SER A 299 -11.18 7.51 0.25
CA SER A 299 -11.66 6.12 0.12
C SER A 299 -10.86 5.12 0.94
N ARG A 300 -11.48 4.66 2.03
CA ARG A 300 -10.90 3.60 2.87
C ARG A 300 -10.83 2.24 2.15
N SER A 301 -11.75 1.94 1.22
CA SER A 301 -11.74 0.68 0.48
C SER A 301 -10.64 0.66 -0.57
N PHE A 302 -10.48 1.75 -1.33
CA PHE A 302 -9.38 1.86 -2.30
C PHE A 302 -8.02 2.03 -1.63
N TYR A 303 -7.94 2.68 -0.46
CA TYR A 303 -6.70 2.73 0.32
C TYR A 303 -6.25 1.33 0.78
N LEU A 304 -7.18 0.48 1.21
CA LEU A 304 -6.87 -0.93 1.52
C LEU A 304 -6.44 -1.67 0.25
N ALA A 305 -7.19 -1.55 -0.85
CA ALA A 305 -6.87 -2.25 -2.09
C ALA A 305 -5.52 -1.82 -2.67
N SER A 306 -5.18 -0.53 -2.63
CA SER A 306 -3.92 -0.01 -3.17
C SER A 306 -2.70 -0.62 -2.47
N SER A 307 -2.82 -1.03 -1.21
CA SER A 307 -1.74 -1.71 -0.47
C SER A 307 -1.31 -3.06 -1.03
N THR A 308 -2.16 -3.68 -1.84
CA THR A 308 -1.90 -4.99 -2.43
C THR A 308 -1.12 -4.88 -3.75
N PHE A 309 -1.13 -3.71 -4.40
CA PHE A 309 -0.28 -3.41 -5.54
C PHE A 309 1.17 -3.15 -5.11
N GLN A 310 2.12 -3.23 -6.05
CA GLN A 310 3.54 -3.03 -5.77
C GLN A 310 4.24 -2.11 -6.77
N GLY A 311 5.41 -1.63 -6.38
CA GLY A 311 6.34 -0.90 -7.24
C GLY A 311 5.73 0.33 -7.91
N ARG A 312 6.14 0.58 -9.16
CA ARG A 312 5.71 1.73 -9.94
C ARG A 312 4.24 1.67 -10.35
N LEU A 313 3.67 0.47 -10.54
CA LEU A 313 2.25 0.32 -10.79
C LEU A 313 1.42 0.89 -9.64
N ARG A 314 1.77 0.58 -8.38
CA ARG A 314 1.09 1.16 -7.21
C ARG A 314 1.21 2.67 -7.17
N ILE A 315 2.39 3.22 -7.45
CA ILE A 315 2.63 4.67 -7.49
C ILE A 315 1.72 5.33 -8.54
N ASP A 316 1.73 4.81 -9.77
CA ASP A 316 0.97 5.39 -10.88
C ASP A 316 -0.54 5.29 -10.64
N LEU A 317 -1.04 4.19 -10.07
CA LEU A 317 -2.46 4.05 -9.70
C LEU A 317 -2.88 5.01 -8.59
N VAL A 318 -2.03 5.25 -7.60
CA VAL A 318 -2.29 6.23 -6.52
C VAL A 318 -2.32 7.64 -7.10
N ILE A 319 -1.40 7.97 -8.01
CA ILE A 319 -1.40 9.27 -8.70
C ILE A 319 -2.67 9.42 -9.56
N LEU A 320 -3.04 8.40 -10.34
CA LEU A 320 -4.24 8.42 -11.17
C LEU A 320 -5.51 8.65 -10.34
N TYR A 321 -5.67 7.91 -9.23
CA TYR A 321 -6.78 8.13 -8.30
C TYR A 321 -6.78 9.57 -7.77
N SER A 322 -5.60 10.05 -7.38
CA SER A 322 -5.42 11.40 -6.84
C SER A 322 -5.78 12.46 -7.87
N PHE A 323 -5.37 12.31 -9.12
CA PHE A 323 -5.74 13.18 -10.24
C PHE A 323 -7.25 13.24 -10.43
N CYS A 324 -7.92 12.09 -10.50
CA CYS A 324 -9.37 12.03 -10.67
C CYS A 324 -10.07 12.77 -9.54
N ARG A 325 -9.58 12.61 -8.30
CA ARG A 325 -10.17 13.27 -7.14
C ARG A 325 -9.86 14.77 -7.05
N VAL A 326 -8.68 15.21 -7.49
CA VAL A 326 -8.35 16.65 -7.61
C VAL A 326 -9.25 17.31 -8.65
N ALA A 327 -9.41 16.68 -9.82
CA ALA A 327 -10.27 17.22 -10.87
C ALA A 327 -11.72 17.36 -10.38
N ASP A 328 -12.24 16.31 -9.75
CA ASP A 328 -13.57 16.28 -9.12
C ASP A 328 -13.72 17.34 -8.01
N ASP A 329 -12.76 17.43 -7.08
CA ASP A 329 -12.80 18.41 -5.98
C ASP A 329 -12.72 19.87 -6.48
N LEU A 330 -11.97 20.17 -7.56
CA LEU A 330 -11.93 21.52 -8.16
C LEU A 330 -13.29 21.95 -8.72
N ILE A 331 -14.07 21.00 -9.23
CA ILE A 331 -15.35 21.24 -9.88
C ILE A 331 -16.47 21.27 -8.84
N ASP A 332 -16.50 20.29 -7.94
CA ASP A 332 -17.53 20.16 -6.89
C ASP A 332 -17.46 21.26 -5.84
N ASN A 333 -16.25 21.75 -5.50
CA ASN A 333 -16.08 22.80 -4.48
C ASN A 333 -16.06 24.23 -5.08
N ALA A 334 -16.34 24.38 -6.37
CA ALA A 334 -16.39 25.69 -7.00
C ALA A 334 -17.53 26.53 -6.42
N ALA A 335 -17.32 27.83 -6.23
CA ALA A 335 -18.31 28.73 -5.63
C ALA A 335 -19.51 29.00 -6.57
N SER A 336 -19.33 28.80 -7.87
CA SER A 336 -20.39 28.98 -8.86
C SER A 336 -20.28 28.01 -10.05
N PRO A 337 -21.38 27.74 -10.77
CA PRO A 337 -21.33 26.95 -12.00
C PRO A 337 -20.40 27.54 -13.08
N ALA A 338 -20.22 28.85 -13.13
CA ALA A 338 -19.31 29.51 -14.06
C ALA A 338 -17.84 29.23 -13.71
N GLU A 339 -17.51 29.22 -12.43
CA GLU A 339 -16.18 28.84 -11.94
C GLU A 339 -15.91 27.36 -12.23
N ALA A 340 -16.87 26.47 -11.98
CA ALA A 340 -16.74 25.05 -12.26
C ALA A 340 -16.47 24.78 -13.76
N LYS A 341 -17.17 25.48 -14.67
CA LYS A 341 -16.89 25.44 -16.12
C LYS A 341 -15.48 25.93 -16.45
N THR A 342 -14.99 26.95 -15.74
CA THR A 342 -13.62 27.45 -15.89
C THR A 342 -12.60 26.40 -15.47
N TRP A 343 -12.84 25.68 -14.37
CA TRP A 343 -11.97 24.58 -13.93
C TRP A 343 -11.93 23.44 -14.95
N VAL A 344 -13.07 23.04 -15.52
CA VAL A 344 -13.10 22.04 -16.60
C VAL A 344 -12.27 22.53 -17.81
N LYS A 345 -12.44 23.80 -18.23
CA LYS A 345 -11.67 24.37 -19.34
C LYS A 345 -10.16 24.37 -19.06
N LYS A 346 -9.75 24.74 -17.84
CA LYS A 346 -8.34 24.68 -17.41
C LYS A 346 -7.81 23.25 -17.44
N LEU A 347 -8.56 22.27 -16.95
CA LEU A 347 -8.18 20.85 -16.99
C LEU A 347 -8.04 20.35 -18.43
N ARG A 348 -8.97 20.69 -19.33
CA ARG A 348 -8.88 20.37 -20.77
C ARG A 348 -7.60 20.95 -21.38
N ASN A 349 -7.32 22.24 -21.16
CA ASN A 349 -6.11 22.88 -21.68
C ASN A 349 -4.83 22.24 -21.11
N PHE A 350 -4.81 21.93 -19.81
CA PHE A 350 -3.69 21.20 -19.20
C PHE A 350 -3.44 19.86 -19.89
N LEU A 351 -4.50 19.07 -20.15
CA LEU A 351 -4.38 17.80 -20.87
C LEU A 351 -3.92 18.02 -22.31
N ASP A 352 -4.49 18.99 -23.03
CA ASP A 352 -4.10 19.30 -24.41
C ASP A 352 -2.61 19.65 -24.50
N LEU A 353 -2.10 20.45 -23.57
CA LEU A 353 -0.68 20.79 -23.47
C LEU A 353 0.17 19.58 -23.05
N SER A 354 -0.34 18.70 -22.19
CA SER A 354 0.39 17.51 -21.70
C SER A 354 0.59 16.45 -22.78
N TYR A 355 -0.35 16.37 -23.73
CA TYR A 355 -0.26 15.52 -24.92
C TYR A 355 0.21 16.31 -26.15
N GLY A 356 0.59 17.58 -25.98
CA GLY A 356 1.18 18.41 -27.00
C GLY A 356 2.61 17.98 -27.34
N GLY A 357 3.06 18.33 -28.55
CA GLY A 357 4.44 18.07 -28.99
C GLY A 357 5.46 19.01 -28.36
N ASP A 358 6.72 18.84 -28.77
CA ASP A 358 7.82 19.71 -28.35
C ASP A 358 7.62 21.15 -28.85
N MET A 359 8.02 22.12 -28.02
CA MET A 359 7.97 23.54 -28.36
C MET A 359 9.32 24.04 -28.83
N LYS A 360 9.32 24.94 -29.81
CA LYS A 360 10.51 25.71 -30.20
C LYS A 360 10.41 27.12 -29.63
N THR A 361 11.44 27.53 -28.90
CA THR A 361 11.59 28.91 -28.44
C THR A 361 11.99 29.84 -29.58
N GLU A 362 11.81 31.16 -29.39
CA GLU A 362 12.27 32.19 -30.33
C GLU A 362 13.78 32.12 -30.62
N LYS A 363 14.57 31.59 -29.67
CA LYS A 363 16.02 31.37 -29.81
C LYS A 363 16.38 30.03 -30.46
N GLY A 364 15.40 29.28 -30.96
CA GLY A 364 15.59 27.97 -31.62
C GLY A 364 15.80 26.78 -30.68
N GLU A 365 15.78 26.97 -29.36
CA GLU A 365 15.87 25.87 -28.37
C GLU A 365 14.59 25.03 -28.37
N ILE A 366 14.73 23.70 -28.40
CA ILE A 366 13.62 22.75 -28.33
C ILE A 366 13.36 22.38 -26.86
N ILE A 367 12.19 22.74 -26.35
CA ILE A 367 11.72 22.35 -25.01
C ILE A 367 10.75 21.19 -25.18
N ARG A 368 11.05 20.06 -24.53
CA ARG A 368 10.17 18.90 -24.59
C ARG A 368 8.84 19.18 -23.91
N GLY A 369 7.73 18.75 -24.51
CA GLY A 369 6.40 18.86 -23.89
C GLY A 369 6.34 18.17 -22.52
N SER A 370 7.10 17.07 -22.37
CA SER A 370 7.24 16.30 -21.13
C SER A 370 8.20 16.89 -20.09
N ASP A 371 8.76 18.09 -20.34
CA ASP A 371 9.72 18.71 -19.42
C ASP A 371 9.02 19.20 -18.15
N LYS A 372 9.48 18.71 -17.00
CA LYS A 372 8.88 18.97 -15.68
C LYS A 372 9.19 20.34 -15.08
N ASN A 373 10.04 21.13 -15.73
CA ASN A 373 10.43 22.46 -15.28
C ASN A 373 10.02 23.55 -16.27
N ARG A 374 10.13 23.25 -17.57
CA ARG A 374 9.95 24.22 -18.66
C ARG A 374 8.85 23.85 -19.65
N GLY A 375 8.26 22.67 -19.55
CA GLY A 375 7.19 22.22 -20.44
C GLY A 375 5.96 23.12 -20.34
N ALA A 376 5.22 23.28 -21.44
CA ALA A 376 4.03 24.15 -21.46
C ALA A 376 2.97 23.72 -20.46
N ALA A 377 2.71 22.42 -20.37
CA ALA A 377 1.78 21.86 -19.39
C ALA A 377 2.22 22.19 -17.96
N THR A 378 3.53 22.12 -17.69
CA THR A 378 4.11 22.45 -16.39
C THR A 378 3.88 23.91 -16.03
N LEU A 379 4.31 24.83 -16.90
CA LEU A 379 4.17 26.27 -16.67
C LEU A 379 2.69 26.65 -16.51
N PHE A 380 1.82 26.09 -17.36
CA PHE A 380 0.38 26.31 -17.28
C PHE A 380 -0.20 25.83 -15.95
N ALA A 381 0.19 24.63 -15.49
CA ALA A 381 -0.30 24.06 -14.23
C ALA A 381 0.08 24.94 -13.03
N VAL A 382 1.35 25.35 -12.94
CA VAL A 382 1.88 26.19 -11.86
C VAL A 382 1.18 27.55 -11.80
N GLN A 383 0.84 28.14 -12.94
CA GLN A 383 0.21 29.46 -13.02
C GLN A 383 -1.31 29.43 -12.76
N ASN A 384 -1.99 28.32 -13.07
CA ASN A 384 -3.45 28.30 -13.15
C ASN A 384 -4.15 27.45 -12.10
N PHE A 385 -3.42 26.60 -11.37
CA PHE A 385 -3.96 25.67 -10.38
C PHE A 385 -3.37 25.93 -8.99
N PRO A 386 -4.14 25.65 -7.92
CA PRO A 386 -3.64 25.79 -6.55
C PRO A 386 -2.54 24.76 -6.23
N GLN A 387 -1.75 25.05 -5.18
CA GLN A 387 -0.56 24.28 -4.82
C GLN A 387 -0.84 22.81 -4.49
N ASP A 388 -2.00 22.54 -3.89
CA ASP A 388 -2.47 21.19 -3.55
C ASP A 388 -2.95 20.38 -4.77
N ALA A 389 -3.21 21.05 -5.90
CA ALA A 389 -3.63 20.43 -7.16
C ALA A 389 -2.47 20.24 -8.14
N PHE A 390 -1.63 21.26 -8.39
CA PHE A 390 -0.71 21.22 -9.52
C PHE A 390 0.32 20.09 -9.40
N LEU A 391 0.87 19.80 -8.21
CA LEU A 391 1.83 18.70 -8.05
C LEU A 391 1.24 17.35 -8.45
N THR A 392 -0.04 17.12 -8.15
CA THR A 392 -0.74 15.91 -8.58
C THR A 392 -0.90 15.87 -10.11
N LEU A 393 -1.21 17.00 -10.73
CA LEU A 393 -1.30 17.13 -12.20
C LEU A 393 0.04 16.82 -12.87
N LEU A 394 1.15 17.39 -12.38
CA LEU A 394 2.50 17.16 -12.92
C LEU A 394 3.01 15.73 -12.75
N LEU A 395 2.43 14.98 -11.82
CA LEU A 395 2.78 13.58 -11.58
C LEU A 395 2.01 12.61 -12.47
N LEU A 396 0.93 13.05 -13.13
CA LEU A 396 0.11 12.20 -14.00
C LEU A 396 0.98 11.54 -15.09
N PRO A 397 1.00 10.20 -15.21
CA PRO A 397 1.88 9.49 -16.14
C PRO A 397 1.32 9.50 -17.57
N VAL A 398 1.25 10.69 -18.18
CA VAL A 398 0.71 10.90 -19.54
C VAL A 398 1.50 10.16 -20.63
N ASP A 399 2.74 9.74 -20.36
CA ASP A 399 3.55 8.90 -21.24
C ASP A 399 3.03 7.46 -21.39
N ARG A 400 2.04 7.07 -20.57
CA ARG A 400 1.52 5.69 -20.44
C ARG A 400 0.01 5.61 -20.49
N LEU A 401 -0.65 6.77 -20.50
CA LEU A 401 -2.09 6.90 -20.49
C LEU A 401 -2.53 7.47 -21.83
N SER A 402 -3.69 7.02 -22.31
CA SER A 402 -4.31 7.62 -23.49
C SER A 402 -5.04 8.90 -23.11
N LYS A 403 -5.02 9.88 -24.01
CA LYS A 403 -5.73 11.15 -23.84
C LYS A 403 -7.25 10.97 -23.77
N GLU A 404 -7.81 10.14 -24.64
CA GLU A 404 -9.26 9.99 -24.84
C GLU A 404 -10.02 9.65 -23.54
N PRO A 405 -9.65 8.63 -22.73
CA PRO A 405 -10.36 8.38 -21.47
C PRO A 405 -10.30 9.56 -20.48
N LEU A 406 -9.20 10.32 -20.43
CA LEU A 406 -9.11 11.51 -19.59
C LEU A 406 -10.03 12.62 -20.11
N THR A 407 -10.14 12.78 -21.43
CA THR A 407 -11.08 13.72 -22.04
C THR A 407 -12.54 13.32 -21.79
N GLU A 408 -12.87 12.04 -21.92
CA GLU A 408 -14.23 11.53 -21.62
C GLU A 408 -14.59 11.66 -20.13
N LEU A 409 -13.61 11.56 -19.22
CA LEU A 409 -13.82 11.89 -17.80
C LEU A 409 -14.24 13.36 -17.63
N LEU A 410 -13.58 14.30 -18.31
CA LEU A 410 -13.97 15.72 -18.28
C LEU A 410 -15.35 15.95 -18.91
N ASN A 411 -15.71 15.22 -19.97
CA ASN A 411 -17.08 15.23 -20.52
C ASN A 411 -18.11 14.75 -19.49
N GLY A 412 -17.73 13.79 -18.63
CA GLY A 412 -18.54 13.34 -17.50
C GLY A 412 -18.77 14.44 -16.46
N PHE A 413 -17.75 15.23 -16.14
CA PHE A 413 -17.94 16.39 -15.24
C PHE A 413 -18.83 17.48 -15.87
N GLU A 414 -18.77 17.69 -17.18
CA GLU A 414 -19.69 18.61 -17.86
C GLU A 414 -21.14 18.15 -17.80
N MET A 415 -21.39 16.83 -17.79
CA MET A 415 -22.72 16.30 -17.51
C MET A 415 -23.20 16.72 -16.12
N ASP A 416 -22.33 16.67 -15.10
CA ASP A 416 -22.65 17.11 -13.74
C ASP A 416 -22.93 18.62 -13.63
N LEU A 417 -22.33 19.44 -14.49
CA LEU A 417 -22.61 20.89 -14.55
C LEU A 417 -23.95 21.24 -15.21
N SER A 418 -24.62 20.28 -15.85
CA SER A 418 -25.93 20.49 -16.48
C SER A 418 -27.12 20.29 -15.54
N PHE A 419 -26.88 19.77 -14.33
CA PHE A 419 -27.88 19.70 -13.28
C PHE A 419 -28.21 21.09 -12.78
N THR A 420 -29.49 21.43 -12.72
CA THR A 420 -29.96 22.71 -12.18
C THR A 420 -31.20 22.57 -11.31
N PRO A 421 -31.54 23.52 -10.44
CA PRO A 421 -32.77 23.45 -9.66
C PRO A 421 -34.03 23.31 -10.52
N THR A 422 -34.02 23.87 -11.74
CA THR A 422 -35.13 23.77 -12.71
C THR A 422 -35.02 22.58 -13.65
N ASN A 423 -33.87 21.90 -13.68
CA ASN A 423 -33.66 20.62 -14.38
C ASN A 423 -32.86 19.67 -13.47
N PRO A 424 -33.48 19.12 -12.41
CA PRO A 424 -32.80 18.32 -11.40
C PRO A 424 -32.31 16.95 -11.91
N THR A 425 -32.79 16.49 -13.06
CA THR A 425 -32.28 15.29 -13.74
C THR A 425 -31.12 15.57 -14.68
N GLY A 426 -30.80 16.85 -14.92
CA GLY A 426 -29.68 17.28 -15.74
C GLY A 426 -29.70 16.61 -17.13
N PRO A 427 -28.66 15.82 -17.48
CA PRO A 427 -28.57 15.13 -18.76
C PRO A 427 -29.23 13.74 -18.75
N ILE A 428 -29.68 13.23 -17.59
CA ILE A 428 -30.17 11.85 -17.44
C ILE A 428 -31.66 11.75 -17.79
N LYS A 429 -31.98 11.39 -19.03
CA LYS A 429 -33.37 11.25 -19.50
C LYS A 429 -33.82 9.79 -19.53
N SER A 430 -32.88 8.87 -19.63
CA SER A 430 -33.11 7.44 -19.83
C SER A 430 -32.06 6.59 -19.10
N GLU A 431 -32.28 5.27 -19.05
CA GLU A 431 -31.30 4.33 -18.49
C GLU A 431 -29.97 4.31 -19.28
N PRO A 432 -29.95 4.37 -20.62
CA PRO A 432 -28.72 4.57 -21.40
C PRO A 432 -27.95 5.85 -21.08
N ASP A 433 -28.63 6.96 -20.74
CA ASP A 433 -27.92 8.20 -20.35
C ASP A 433 -27.19 8.02 -19.01
N LEU A 434 -27.77 7.23 -18.10
CA LEU A 434 -27.12 6.86 -16.84
C LEU A 434 -25.96 5.90 -17.04
N ASP A 435 -26.09 4.93 -17.96
CA ASP A 435 -24.97 4.07 -18.37
C ASP A 435 -23.83 4.92 -18.96
N LEU A 436 -24.14 5.90 -19.82
CA LEU A 436 -23.16 6.82 -20.43
C LEU A 436 -22.47 7.70 -19.38
N TYR A 437 -23.22 8.22 -18.42
CA TYR A 437 -22.64 8.94 -17.29
C TYR A 437 -21.64 8.06 -16.53
N GLY A 438 -22.05 6.84 -16.16
CA GLY A 438 -21.18 5.86 -15.50
C GLY A 438 -19.95 5.48 -16.32
N ALA A 439 -20.11 5.37 -17.64
CA ALA A 439 -19.03 5.10 -18.58
C ALA A 439 -17.99 6.22 -18.55
N ARG A 440 -18.42 7.49 -18.52
CA ARG A 440 -17.54 8.66 -18.52
C ARG A 440 -16.83 8.89 -17.20
N VAL A 441 -17.53 8.84 -16.07
CA VAL A 441 -16.94 9.22 -14.76
C VAL A 441 -16.19 8.07 -14.05
N ALA A 442 -16.47 6.82 -14.41
CA ALA A 442 -15.84 5.66 -13.78
C ALA A 442 -15.34 4.60 -14.78
N GLY A 443 -16.05 4.37 -15.89
CA GLY A 443 -15.61 3.45 -16.93
C GLY A 443 -14.28 3.85 -17.56
N THR A 444 -14.09 5.14 -17.85
CA THR A 444 -12.82 5.71 -18.37
C THR A 444 -11.67 5.55 -17.37
N VAL A 445 -11.93 5.77 -16.08
CA VAL A 445 -10.94 5.59 -15.02
C VAL A 445 -10.51 4.13 -14.93
N ALA A 446 -11.44 3.19 -15.07
CA ALA A 446 -11.12 1.78 -15.13
C ALA A 446 -10.26 1.45 -16.37
N LEU A 447 -10.53 2.03 -17.54
CA LEU A 447 -9.68 1.88 -18.72
C LEU A 447 -8.23 2.35 -18.43
N LEU A 448 -8.07 3.53 -17.82
CA LEU A 448 -6.75 4.06 -17.45
C LEU A 448 -6.02 3.15 -16.46
N CYS A 449 -6.73 2.55 -15.49
CA CYS A 449 -6.15 1.55 -14.58
C CYS A 449 -5.65 0.32 -15.34
N ILE A 450 -6.41 -0.21 -16.31
CA ILE A 450 -5.99 -1.35 -17.14
C ILE A 450 -4.81 -0.98 -18.04
N GLN A 451 -4.76 0.23 -18.60
CA GLN A 451 -3.61 0.73 -19.36
C GLN A 451 -2.34 0.71 -18.52
N LEU A 452 -2.38 1.22 -17.28
CA LEU A 452 -1.23 1.16 -16.37
C LEU A 452 -0.81 -0.27 -16.03
N VAL A 453 -1.78 -1.17 -15.78
CA VAL A 453 -1.49 -2.59 -15.53
C VAL A 453 -0.74 -3.20 -16.71
N LEU A 454 -1.25 -3.03 -17.94
CA LEU A 454 -0.66 -3.60 -19.14
C LEU A 454 0.67 -2.95 -19.53
N TYR A 455 0.88 -1.68 -19.19
CA TYR A 455 2.17 -1.01 -19.37
C TYR A 455 3.25 -1.60 -18.47
N HIS A 456 2.96 -1.77 -17.17
CA HIS A 456 3.93 -2.30 -16.20
C HIS A 456 4.11 -3.81 -16.29
N HIS A 457 3.06 -4.52 -16.69
CA HIS A 457 3.04 -5.97 -16.85
C HIS A 457 2.38 -6.33 -18.19
N PRO A 458 3.14 -6.29 -19.30
CA PRO A 458 2.64 -6.71 -20.60
C PRO A 458 2.14 -8.15 -20.58
N LEU A 459 1.15 -8.46 -21.43
CA LEU A 459 0.64 -9.82 -21.58
C LEU A 459 1.75 -10.78 -22.09
N PRO A 460 1.77 -12.05 -21.65
CA PRO A 460 2.78 -13.02 -22.06
C PRO A 460 2.88 -13.23 -23.58
N SER A 461 4.10 -13.47 -24.04
CA SER A 461 4.61 -13.48 -25.42
C SER A 461 3.65 -13.97 -26.54
N GLY A 462 3.12 -12.98 -27.27
CA GLY A 462 3.17 -12.93 -28.73
C GLY A 462 3.82 -11.60 -29.14
N SER A 463 4.02 -11.32 -30.43
CA SER A 463 4.24 -9.93 -30.85
C SER A 463 3.15 -9.05 -30.21
N PRO A 464 3.44 -7.84 -29.70
CA PRO A 464 2.40 -6.92 -29.23
C PRO A 464 1.36 -6.61 -30.32
N THR A 465 1.67 -6.90 -31.58
CA THR A 465 0.77 -6.82 -32.74
C THR A 465 0.06 -8.13 -33.10
N SER A 466 0.19 -9.18 -32.27
CA SER A 466 -0.53 -10.43 -32.50
C SER A 466 -2.03 -10.21 -32.34
N PRO A 467 -2.88 -10.67 -33.30
CA PRO A 467 -4.32 -10.55 -33.20
C PRO A 467 -4.91 -11.10 -31.89
N ALA A 468 -4.27 -12.14 -31.31
CA ALA A 468 -4.69 -12.72 -30.05
C ALA A 468 -4.46 -11.78 -28.85
N VAL A 469 -3.30 -11.12 -28.80
CA VAL A 469 -2.95 -10.14 -27.74
C VAL A 469 -3.82 -8.90 -27.86
N GLU A 470 -4.09 -8.45 -29.09
CA GLU A 470 -5.00 -7.33 -29.34
C GLU A 470 -6.43 -7.66 -28.91
N ALA A 471 -6.95 -8.83 -29.29
CA ALA A 471 -8.28 -9.28 -28.89
C ALA A 471 -8.41 -9.42 -27.37
N GLN A 472 -7.39 -9.98 -26.69
CA GLN A 472 -7.36 -10.06 -25.23
C GLN A 472 -7.31 -8.68 -24.58
N THR A 473 -6.49 -7.77 -25.10
CA THR A 473 -6.42 -6.37 -24.61
C THR A 473 -7.76 -5.67 -24.75
N LYS A 474 -8.43 -5.80 -25.90
CA LYS A 474 -9.77 -5.25 -26.13
C LYS A 474 -10.80 -5.81 -25.15
N ARG A 475 -10.79 -7.12 -24.88
CA ARG A 475 -11.66 -7.74 -23.87
C ARG A 475 -11.39 -7.21 -22.46
N LEU A 476 -10.12 -7.12 -22.05
CA LEU A 476 -9.72 -6.57 -20.75
C LEU A 476 -10.18 -5.12 -20.58
N MET A 477 -10.00 -4.29 -21.61
CA MET A 477 -10.46 -2.90 -21.63
C MET A 477 -11.98 -2.81 -21.51
N ALA A 478 -12.73 -3.57 -22.33
CA ALA A 478 -14.20 -3.58 -22.29
C ALA A 478 -14.74 -4.05 -20.93
N ALA A 479 -14.15 -5.12 -20.37
CA ALA A 479 -14.52 -5.62 -19.05
C ALA A 479 -14.21 -4.61 -17.93
N GLY A 480 -13.04 -3.96 -17.99
CA GLY A 480 -12.67 -2.87 -17.08
C GLY A 480 -13.65 -1.70 -17.17
N HIS A 481 -14.01 -1.27 -18.37
CA HIS A 481 -14.97 -0.20 -18.61
C HIS A 481 -16.34 -0.51 -17.97
N HIS A 482 -16.91 -1.68 -18.27
CA HIS A 482 -18.14 -2.16 -17.62
C HIS A 482 -18.01 -2.25 -16.10
N MET A 483 -16.87 -2.68 -15.58
CA MET A 483 -16.64 -2.72 -14.12
C MET A 483 -16.69 -1.32 -13.51
N GLY A 484 -16.11 -0.31 -14.17
CA GLY A 484 -16.21 1.08 -13.76
C GLY A 484 -17.67 1.55 -13.66
N ILE A 485 -18.49 1.22 -14.66
CA ILE A 485 -19.93 1.50 -14.66
C ILE A 485 -20.61 0.84 -13.44
N ALA A 486 -20.31 -0.43 -13.16
CA ALA A 486 -20.84 -1.14 -11.99
C ALA A 486 -20.52 -0.44 -10.66
N LEU A 487 -19.29 0.07 -10.52
CA LEU A 487 -18.88 0.81 -9.33
C LEU A 487 -19.63 2.16 -9.23
N GLN A 488 -19.90 2.83 -10.36
CA GLN A 488 -20.64 4.09 -10.35
C GLN A 488 -22.12 3.89 -10.00
N TYR A 489 -22.77 2.84 -10.48
CA TYR A 489 -24.11 2.48 -10.02
C TYR A 489 -24.16 2.26 -8.50
N THR A 490 -23.10 1.63 -7.95
CA THR A 490 -22.96 1.45 -6.50
C THR A 490 -22.78 2.79 -5.77
N ASN A 491 -22.05 3.75 -6.36
CA ASN A 491 -21.90 5.10 -5.82
C ASN A 491 -23.23 5.83 -5.73
N ILE A 492 -23.94 5.90 -6.85
CA ILE A 492 -25.22 6.60 -6.94
C ILE A 492 -26.22 5.96 -5.96
N ALA A 493 -26.29 4.62 -5.89
CA ALA A 493 -27.16 3.92 -4.96
C ALA A 493 -26.84 4.22 -3.47
N ARG A 494 -25.55 4.43 -3.16
CA ARG A 494 -25.06 4.74 -1.81
C ARG A 494 -25.37 6.18 -1.41
N ASP A 495 -25.19 7.12 -2.35
CA ASP A 495 -25.11 8.55 -2.04
C ASP A 495 -26.36 9.35 -2.44
N LEU A 496 -27.47 8.70 -2.81
CA LEU A 496 -28.76 9.34 -3.18
C LEU A 496 -29.16 10.55 -2.30
N ALA A 497 -29.06 10.42 -0.97
CA ALA A 497 -29.43 11.50 -0.04
C ALA A 497 -28.42 12.66 -0.04
N LEU A 498 -27.13 12.37 -0.24
CA LEU A 498 -26.08 13.38 -0.34
C LEU A 498 -26.16 14.12 -1.66
N ASP A 499 -26.43 13.41 -2.75
CA ASP A 499 -26.64 13.99 -4.08
C ASP A 499 -27.85 14.93 -4.08
N ALA A 500 -28.88 14.64 -3.28
CA ALA A 500 -30.06 15.49 -3.13
C ALA A 500 -29.81 16.81 -2.41
N VAL A 501 -28.74 16.90 -1.59
CA VAL A 501 -28.34 18.13 -0.88
C VAL A 501 -27.01 18.70 -1.40
N ALA A 502 -26.53 18.19 -2.54
CA ALA A 502 -25.25 18.61 -3.10
C ALA A 502 -25.26 20.12 -3.41
N SER A 503 -24.14 20.78 -3.10
CA SER A 503 -23.88 22.18 -3.45
C SER A 503 -23.07 22.24 -4.75
N PRO A 504 -23.32 23.20 -5.67
CA PRO A 504 -24.32 24.27 -5.59
C PRO A 504 -25.74 23.86 -5.99
N GLN A 505 -25.94 22.65 -6.54
CA GLN A 505 -27.22 22.24 -7.14
C GLN A 505 -27.55 20.77 -6.81
N PRO A 506 -28.80 20.44 -6.48
CA PRO A 506 -29.22 19.07 -6.19
C PRO A 506 -29.17 18.20 -7.44
N ARG A 507 -28.73 16.95 -7.31
CA ARG A 507 -28.53 16.02 -8.43
C ARG A 507 -29.47 14.81 -8.31
N CYS A 508 -30.26 14.54 -9.34
CA CYS A 508 -31.08 13.34 -9.45
C CYS A 508 -30.61 12.48 -10.64
N TYR A 509 -29.76 11.49 -10.37
CA TYR A 509 -29.26 10.57 -11.40
C TYR A 509 -30.28 9.49 -11.82
N LEU A 510 -31.47 9.42 -11.19
CA LEU A 510 -32.47 8.43 -11.54
C LEU A 510 -33.22 8.82 -12.81
N PRO A 511 -33.37 7.92 -13.80
CA PRO A 511 -34.16 8.21 -14.99
C PRO A 511 -35.61 8.60 -14.63
N PRO A 512 -36.18 9.66 -15.22
CA PRO A 512 -37.56 10.10 -14.97
C PRO A 512 -38.60 8.97 -15.11
N SER A 513 -38.38 8.06 -16.07
CA SER A 513 -39.26 6.91 -16.31
C SER A 513 -39.31 5.93 -15.13
N TRP A 514 -38.24 5.83 -14.33
CA TRP A 514 -38.21 4.99 -13.13
C TRP A 514 -39.00 5.64 -12.00
N LEU A 515 -38.84 6.95 -11.80
CA LEU A 515 -39.57 7.72 -10.79
C LEU A 515 -41.08 7.72 -11.07
N LYS A 516 -41.46 7.91 -12.35
CA LYS A 516 -42.87 7.89 -12.77
C LYS A 516 -43.58 6.57 -12.44
N LYS A 517 -42.89 5.42 -12.58
CA LYS A 517 -43.43 4.10 -12.19
C LYS A 517 -43.74 4.00 -10.69
N GLU A 518 -42.99 4.74 -9.87
CA GLU A 518 -43.20 4.84 -8.42
C GLU A 518 -44.13 6.01 -8.02
N LYS A 519 -44.77 6.66 -9.00
CA LYS A 519 -45.60 7.86 -8.82
C LYS A 519 -44.83 9.00 -8.13
N LEU A 520 -43.60 9.25 -8.58
CA LEU A 520 -42.74 10.34 -8.12
C LEU A 520 -42.31 11.20 -9.31
N SER A 521 -42.12 12.50 -9.07
CA SER A 521 -41.39 13.39 -9.96
C SER A 521 -39.96 13.54 -9.43
N PRO A 522 -38.99 14.02 -10.24
CA PRO A 522 -37.65 14.33 -9.75
C PRO A 522 -37.65 15.26 -8.52
N GLU A 523 -38.46 16.31 -8.55
CA GLU A 523 -38.56 17.32 -7.50
C GLU A 523 -39.14 16.71 -6.22
N SER A 524 -40.22 15.92 -6.33
CA SER A 524 -40.82 15.27 -5.16
C SER A 524 -39.92 14.17 -4.60
N PHE A 525 -39.15 13.48 -5.44
CA PHE A 525 -38.15 12.52 -4.98
C PHE A 525 -37.04 13.19 -4.16
N LEU A 526 -36.47 14.29 -4.66
CA LEU A 526 -35.43 15.05 -3.97
C LEU A 526 -35.95 15.64 -2.65
N SER A 527 -37.12 16.29 -2.67
CA SER A 527 -37.76 16.85 -1.47
C SER A 527 -37.99 15.78 -0.40
N ASN A 528 -38.49 14.60 -0.79
CA ASN A 528 -38.70 13.49 0.13
C ASN A 528 -37.38 12.92 0.68
N LEU A 529 -36.31 12.88 -0.11
CA LEU A 529 -34.98 12.47 0.37
C LEU A 529 -34.44 13.42 1.45
N VAL A 530 -34.58 14.73 1.23
CA VAL A 530 -34.17 15.76 2.20
C VAL A 530 -35.02 15.66 3.47
N ALA A 531 -36.34 15.52 3.34
CA ALA A 531 -37.25 15.37 4.48
C ALA A 531 -37.00 14.10 5.29
N CYS A 532 -36.64 12.98 4.66
CA CYS A 532 -36.29 11.73 5.37
C CYS A 532 -34.92 11.80 6.07
N SER A 533 -34.07 12.76 5.69
CA SER A 533 -32.75 12.94 6.28
C SER A 533 -32.80 13.83 7.53
N SER A 534 -33.93 14.49 7.82
CA SER A 534 -34.15 15.27 9.04
C SER A 534 -34.87 14.43 10.11
N SER A 535 -34.55 14.65 11.38
CA SER A 535 -34.96 13.84 12.55
C SER A 535 -36.45 13.91 12.91
N HIS A 536 -37.30 14.48 12.06
CA HIS A 536 -38.74 14.71 12.31
C HIS A 536 -39.67 14.22 11.18
N ALA A 537 -39.29 13.19 10.43
CA ALA A 537 -40.13 12.67 9.35
C ALA A 537 -41.38 11.94 9.88
N GLN A 538 -42.56 12.51 9.62
CA GLN A 538 -43.85 11.84 9.73
C GLN A 538 -44.06 10.96 8.48
N ASP A 539 -44.29 9.66 8.70
CA ASP A 539 -44.47 8.59 7.70
C ASP A 539 -43.25 8.13 6.87
N PRO A 540 -42.20 7.56 7.51
CA PRO A 540 -41.06 6.96 6.81
C PRO A 540 -41.40 5.65 6.06
N GLY A 541 -42.58 5.04 6.23
CA GLY A 541 -42.82 3.67 5.75
C GLY A 541 -42.97 3.56 4.22
N PHE A 542 -43.82 4.41 3.63
CA PHE A 542 -44.20 4.26 2.22
C PHE A 542 -43.11 4.76 1.26
N PHE A 543 -42.53 5.95 1.52
CA PHE A 543 -41.43 6.47 0.71
C PHE A 543 -40.17 5.61 0.83
N GLN A 544 -39.83 5.10 2.02
CA GLN A 544 -38.68 4.22 2.20
C GLN A 544 -38.82 2.93 1.38
N LYS A 545 -40.04 2.39 1.25
CA LYS A 545 -40.30 1.23 0.38
C LYS A 545 -40.07 1.55 -1.10
N LYS A 546 -40.50 2.73 -1.57
CA LYS A 546 -40.22 3.21 -2.95
C LYS A 546 -38.72 3.43 -3.17
N LEU A 547 -38.06 4.10 -2.23
CA LEU A 547 -36.62 4.33 -2.25
C LEU A 547 -35.84 3.01 -2.29
N GLY A 548 -36.27 2.01 -1.51
CA GLY A 548 -35.73 0.66 -1.53
C GLY A 548 -35.82 0.01 -2.92
N ARG A 549 -36.96 0.12 -3.61
CA ARG A 549 -37.13 -0.38 -4.98
C ARG A 549 -36.24 0.34 -6.00
N LEU A 550 -36.17 1.68 -5.95
CA LEU A 550 -35.33 2.47 -6.84
C LEU A 550 -33.84 2.18 -6.63
N ARG A 551 -33.40 2.13 -5.37
CA ARG A 551 -32.03 1.73 -5.01
C ARG A 551 -31.75 0.29 -5.44
N GLY A 552 -32.71 -0.63 -5.26
CA GLY A 552 -32.59 -2.02 -5.72
C GLY A 552 -32.38 -2.12 -7.23
N LYS A 553 -33.07 -1.27 -8.01
CA LYS A 553 -32.90 -1.20 -9.46
C LYS A 553 -31.52 -0.69 -9.88
N LEU A 554 -31.00 0.35 -9.22
CA LEU A 554 -29.61 0.81 -9.42
C LEU A 554 -28.61 -0.31 -9.14
N LEU A 555 -28.76 -1.00 -8.00
CA LEU A 555 -27.87 -2.08 -7.60
C LEU A 555 -27.91 -3.26 -8.57
N GLU A 556 -29.09 -3.65 -9.06
CA GLU A 556 -29.22 -4.76 -10.00
C GLU A 556 -28.57 -4.44 -11.36
N ARG A 557 -28.73 -3.20 -11.87
CA ARG A 557 -28.03 -2.75 -13.07
C ARG A 557 -26.51 -2.77 -12.87
N GLY A 558 -26.03 -2.30 -11.72
CA GLY A 558 -24.61 -2.40 -11.36
C GLY A 558 -24.11 -3.86 -11.28
N PHE A 559 -24.90 -4.76 -10.69
CA PHE A 559 -24.56 -6.19 -10.63
C PHE A 559 -24.57 -6.87 -12.01
N GLU A 560 -25.39 -6.40 -12.95
CA GLU A 560 -25.39 -6.89 -14.33
C GLU A 560 -24.03 -6.66 -15.00
N PHE A 561 -23.53 -5.42 -14.96
CA PHE A 561 -22.21 -5.08 -15.48
C PHE A 561 -21.09 -5.84 -14.75
N TYR A 562 -21.17 -5.92 -13.42
CA TYR A 562 -20.21 -6.68 -12.61
C TYR A 562 -20.15 -8.15 -13.01
N ARG A 563 -21.31 -8.83 -13.13
CA ARG A 563 -21.37 -10.26 -13.50
C ARG A 563 -20.79 -10.53 -14.88
N LYS A 564 -21.01 -9.62 -15.85
CA LYS A 564 -20.45 -9.73 -17.21
C LYS A 564 -18.92 -9.59 -17.26
N SER A 565 -18.33 -8.90 -16.29
CA SER A 565 -16.90 -8.54 -16.33
C SER A 565 -16.02 -9.23 -15.29
N ARG A 566 -16.58 -9.75 -14.19
CA ARG A 566 -15.79 -10.23 -13.05
C ARG A 566 -14.80 -11.35 -13.41
N ASP A 567 -15.18 -12.25 -14.31
CA ASP A 567 -14.37 -13.44 -14.62
C ASP A 567 -13.18 -13.08 -15.53
N VAL A 568 -13.30 -11.98 -16.30
CA VAL A 568 -12.26 -11.44 -17.18
C VAL A 568 -11.07 -10.87 -16.38
N VAL A 569 -11.26 -10.54 -15.09
CA VAL A 569 -10.17 -10.14 -14.19
C VAL A 569 -9.08 -11.21 -14.11
N GLU A 570 -9.42 -12.49 -14.29
CA GLU A 570 -8.45 -13.59 -14.27
C GLU A 570 -7.56 -13.64 -15.53
N GLU A 571 -7.93 -12.93 -16.61
CA GLU A 571 -7.11 -12.77 -17.82
C GLU A 571 -6.00 -11.72 -17.64
N LEU A 572 -6.01 -10.92 -16.56
CA LEU A 572 -4.98 -9.91 -16.29
C LEU A 572 -3.57 -10.53 -16.09
N PRO A 573 -2.50 -9.74 -16.13
CA PRO A 573 -1.18 -10.18 -15.66
C PRO A 573 -1.22 -10.65 -14.20
N ARG A 574 -0.43 -11.68 -13.87
CA ARG A 574 -0.48 -12.36 -12.55
C ARG A 574 -0.27 -11.38 -11.39
N GLU A 575 0.61 -10.41 -11.59
CA GLU A 575 1.00 -9.37 -10.64
C GLU A 575 -0.16 -8.42 -10.30
N ALA A 576 -1.13 -8.24 -11.21
CA ALA A 576 -2.25 -7.31 -11.05
C ALA A 576 -3.60 -7.99 -10.76
N ARG A 577 -3.76 -9.30 -11.03
CA ARG A 577 -5.02 -10.05 -10.81
C ARG A 577 -5.56 -9.90 -9.40
N ALA A 578 -4.78 -10.36 -8.41
CA ALA A 578 -5.24 -10.38 -7.03
C ALA A 578 -5.48 -8.97 -6.47
N PRO A 579 -4.60 -7.97 -6.69
CA PRO A 579 -4.88 -6.60 -6.32
C PRO A 579 -6.14 -6.00 -6.98
N MET A 580 -6.37 -6.30 -8.26
CA MET A 580 -7.56 -5.83 -8.97
C MET A 580 -8.84 -6.48 -8.41
N ARG A 581 -8.80 -7.78 -8.09
CA ARG A 581 -9.89 -8.46 -7.37
C ARG A 581 -10.21 -7.76 -6.05
N VAL A 582 -9.18 -7.43 -5.26
CA VAL A 582 -9.37 -6.72 -3.98
C VAL A 582 -10.04 -5.38 -4.19
N ALA A 583 -9.62 -4.60 -5.19
CA ALA A 583 -10.22 -3.30 -5.49
C ALA A 583 -11.71 -3.42 -5.83
N VAL A 584 -12.05 -4.35 -6.74
CA VAL A 584 -13.43 -4.59 -7.18
C VAL A 584 -14.28 -5.14 -6.04
N GLU A 585 -13.85 -6.22 -5.38
CA GLU A 585 -14.64 -6.90 -4.35
C GLU A 585 -14.85 -6.05 -3.10
N SER A 586 -13.83 -5.27 -2.70
CA SER A 586 -13.96 -4.34 -1.57
C SER A 586 -15.02 -3.28 -1.84
N TYR A 587 -15.21 -2.88 -3.10
CA TYR A 587 -16.21 -1.91 -3.50
C TYR A 587 -17.60 -2.53 -3.67
N MET A 588 -17.68 -3.65 -4.38
CA MET A 588 -18.94 -4.39 -4.57
C MET A 588 -19.49 -4.93 -3.25
N GLN A 589 -18.66 -5.06 -2.22
CA GLN A 589 -19.17 -5.34 -0.88
C GLN A 589 -20.10 -4.23 -0.37
N ILE A 590 -19.87 -2.96 -0.72
CA ILE A 590 -20.77 -1.85 -0.37
C ILE A 590 -22.15 -2.10 -0.99
N ALA A 591 -22.21 -2.46 -2.28
CA ALA A 591 -23.46 -2.81 -2.97
C ALA A 591 -24.20 -3.97 -2.28
N ARG A 592 -23.45 -4.99 -1.83
CA ARG A 592 -24.02 -6.15 -1.11
C ARG A 592 -24.57 -5.76 0.26
N GLU A 593 -23.93 -4.85 0.99
CA GLU A 593 -24.47 -4.33 2.26
C GLU A 593 -25.74 -3.51 2.02
N LEU A 594 -25.73 -2.61 1.04
CA LEU A 594 -26.91 -1.82 0.67
C LEU A 594 -28.12 -2.69 0.31
N ARG A 595 -27.90 -3.82 -0.40
CA ARG A 595 -28.97 -4.78 -0.73
C ARG A 595 -29.48 -5.54 0.50
N LYS A 596 -28.63 -5.83 1.48
CA LYS A 596 -29.05 -6.49 2.74
C LYS A 596 -29.87 -5.55 3.61
N GLU A 597 -29.48 -4.28 3.70
CA GLU A 597 -30.22 -3.25 4.43
C GLU A 597 -31.64 -3.05 3.86
N GLN A 598 -31.85 -3.25 2.55
CA GLN A 598 -33.18 -3.24 1.93
C GLN A 598 -34.10 -4.39 2.38
N GLY A 599 -33.53 -5.55 2.74
CA GLY A 599 -34.29 -6.73 3.17
C GLY A 599 -34.71 -6.70 4.64
N LEU A 600 -34.10 -5.82 5.45
CA LEU A 600 -34.38 -5.66 6.88
C LEU A 600 -35.30 -4.45 7.08
N VAL A 601 -36.58 -4.59 6.72
CA VAL A 601 -37.61 -3.61 7.07
C VAL A 601 -37.83 -3.67 8.59
N GLY A 602 -37.13 -2.81 9.34
CA GLY A 602 -37.34 -2.70 10.80
C GLY A 602 -36.18 -2.18 11.64
N ASN A 603 -34.95 -2.10 11.11
CA ASN A 603 -33.82 -1.53 11.86
C ASN A 603 -33.01 -0.57 10.99
N VAL A 604 -33.46 0.68 10.93
CA VAL A 604 -32.60 1.81 10.56
C VAL A 604 -31.69 2.10 11.76
N GLY A 605 -30.75 1.18 12.01
CA GLY A 605 -29.86 1.20 13.15
C GLY A 605 -28.41 1.06 12.70
N LYS A 606 -27.64 2.15 12.86
CA LYS A 606 -26.22 2.34 12.49
C LYS A 606 -25.94 2.71 11.03
N VAL A 607 -26.68 3.71 10.56
CA VAL A 607 -26.15 4.67 9.59
C VAL A 607 -24.89 5.31 10.21
N GLY A 608 -23.73 5.21 9.54
CA GLY A 608 -22.50 5.83 10.03
C GLY A 608 -22.59 7.36 10.09
N LYS A 609 -21.60 8.04 10.71
CA LYS A 609 -21.50 9.51 10.71
C LYS A 609 -21.69 10.04 9.26
N MET A 610 -22.79 10.74 8.99
CA MET A 610 -23.27 11.29 7.70
C MET A 610 -24.09 10.39 6.75
N GLY A 611 -24.93 9.46 7.19
CA GLY A 611 -25.90 8.87 6.23
C GLY A 611 -25.37 7.73 5.34
N ARG A 612 -24.06 7.51 5.28
CA ARG A 612 -23.43 6.54 4.36
C ARG A 612 -23.45 5.11 4.91
N ALA A 613 -23.91 4.16 4.10
CA ALA A 613 -23.68 2.74 4.37
C ALA A 613 -22.17 2.46 4.33
N THR A 614 -21.63 1.84 5.39
CA THR A 614 -20.20 1.54 5.48
C THR A 614 -19.96 0.08 5.81
N VAL A 615 -18.98 -0.53 5.15
CA VAL A 615 -18.54 -1.89 5.49
C VAL A 615 -17.68 -1.81 6.77
N PRO A 616 -17.93 -2.64 7.81
CA PRO A 616 -17.06 -2.69 9.00
C PRO A 616 -15.60 -3.04 8.66
N ARG A 617 -14.64 -2.57 9.49
CA ARG A 617 -13.20 -2.75 9.24
C ARG A 617 -12.79 -4.22 9.08
N TRP A 618 -13.21 -5.09 10.00
CA TRP A 618 -12.90 -6.52 9.96
C TRP A 618 -13.44 -7.19 8.69
N LYS A 619 -14.64 -6.79 8.24
CA LYS A 619 -15.28 -7.34 7.05
C LYS A 619 -14.57 -6.90 5.77
N ARG A 620 -14.03 -5.68 5.73
CA ARG A 620 -13.15 -5.24 4.62
C ARG A 620 -11.87 -6.05 4.56
N ALA A 621 -11.23 -6.25 5.71
CA ALA A 621 -10.02 -7.07 5.79
C ALA A 621 -10.29 -8.51 5.32
N TRP A 622 -11.40 -9.10 5.76
CA TRP A 622 -11.81 -10.45 5.34
C TRP A 622 -12.16 -10.53 3.85
N VAL A 623 -12.91 -9.57 3.30
CA VAL A 623 -13.21 -9.52 1.86
C VAL A 623 -11.93 -9.36 1.05
N ALA A 624 -11.02 -8.46 1.44
CA ALA A 624 -9.73 -8.29 0.78
C ALA A 624 -8.90 -9.57 0.85
N TRP A 625 -8.79 -10.20 2.02
CA TRP A 625 -8.06 -11.46 2.19
C TRP A 625 -8.62 -12.58 1.30
N ARG A 626 -9.95 -12.77 1.29
CA ARG A 626 -10.61 -13.76 0.42
C ARG A 626 -10.41 -13.42 -1.07
N ALA A 627 -10.49 -12.14 -1.42
CA ALA A 627 -10.28 -11.66 -2.77
C ALA A 627 -8.82 -11.75 -3.23
N LEU A 628 -7.84 -11.87 -2.32
CA LEU A 628 -6.46 -12.17 -2.67
C LEU A 628 -6.26 -13.66 -2.98
N VAL A 629 -6.80 -14.55 -2.13
CA VAL A 629 -6.69 -16.01 -2.29
C VAL A 629 -7.20 -16.48 -3.65
N GLY A 630 -8.28 -15.89 -4.15
CA GLY A 630 -8.88 -16.28 -5.42
C GLY A 630 -10.31 -16.75 -5.30
N PRO A 631 -11.01 -16.91 -6.42
CA PRO A 631 -12.09 -17.89 -6.46
C PRO A 631 -11.46 -19.21 -6.02
N GLY A 632 -11.89 -19.75 -4.88
CA GLY A 632 -11.40 -21.04 -4.42
C GLY A 632 -11.57 -22.05 -5.55
N SER A 633 -10.66 -23.00 -5.68
CA SER A 633 -10.72 -24.14 -6.60
C SER A 633 -11.92 -25.07 -6.38
N ARG A 634 -13.05 -24.55 -5.89
CA ARG A 634 -14.36 -25.20 -5.94
C ARG A 634 -14.92 -25.04 -7.34
N GLY A 635 -14.66 -26.06 -8.17
CA GLY A 635 -15.48 -26.38 -9.35
C GLY A 635 -14.96 -25.88 -10.69
N ARG A 636 -13.78 -26.32 -11.13
CA ARG A 636 -13.59 -26.71 -12.55
C ARG A 636 -13.80 -28.22 -12.66
N GLY A 637 -14.97 -28.67 -12.23
CA GLY A 637 -15.39 -30.06 -12.24
C GLY A 637 -16.89 -30.08 -12.47
N ASN A 638 -17.25 -30.58 -13.66
CA ASN A 638 -18.56 -30.71 -14.30
C ASN A 638 -19.13 -29.46 -14.96
#